data_AF-A0A848WKE5-F1
#
_entry.id   AF-A0A848WKE5-F1
#
_cell.length_a   1.000
_cell.length_b   1.000
_cell.length_c   1.000
_cell.angle_alpha   90.00
_cell.angle_beta   90.00
_cell.angle_gamma   90.00
#
_symmetry.space_group_name_H-M   'P 1'
#
loop_
_entity.id
_entity.type
_entity.pdbx_description
1 polymer ?
#
loop_
_entity_poly.entity_id
_entity_poly.type
_entity_poly.pdbx_seq_one_letter_code
_entity_poly.pdbx_strand_id
1 'polypeptide(L)'
;MSLRFFSDRNRPVHLGPYPLERLRRQSAPELDGLPAPAPLSFLRPEAPENIVNAMADYQAMMDAIRDGLVNKAVAECPGDLLERANHVKAFGYFADASMVGTCLLPSEAALDAPWRNPGIDALAHDLRTKQTKTLASGIDQIMAGLKEAIEAPPATIEAHSHAAVFLYAMPRDPTPDEAGCDWLHHAQAHRAALRATETAVVLANYLRLLGFDAKAHTATSSDVDLHRLTVEAGLAVPEGGRLVNPYLGDRFGVAALTTTFEMAPDRPLSRQQPLFGTKGPAWWAGYRTQKNALNVDPFKGRRFADGPHPFETLKRVTDPTTFIDEPRVPRVPKRTDMFARAQFGDMGKRLQDGAKGGHYARKSAPSMAQRSMLGAFVLLQDGESADGPRPADPQRNALNIKAAAYFLGVDAVGLSRCPKWTWYSHDATGAPIDPPHDQAISMIVDQGFETMEGASGDDWISVAQSMRAYLRFSLLGGVIARQIRNLGYKAKAHSVMDGEVLQPPLLLLSGLGEVSRIGEVILNPFLGPRLKSGVVTTDMPLAHDLPIDFGLQSFCEACNKCARECPSGAITAGPKTMFNGYEIWKSDSQKCATYRITTEGGAMCGRCMKTCPWNLEGLFAEKPFRWAAMKVPKLAPALAALDDRLGNGSLNPVKKWWWDLELEEDGGYRPSPHQVNARDLQPELKLVPEEQTLAVYPAPLVPPPWPYPFPMDREAGIAAHKAMLSPQEYRARLARGETDRLAHRVADHSESPVLQVTVSKAEAMSADVTKFEFRAPGGGELPPWTAGAHLDIVVAPEFLRQYSMSGDPADRSVYQIGVLREDAGRGGSLLMHRIFTEGRRVFLAKPINHFPLIEDAARTLLMGGGIGVTPMIAMAHRLHALGADFALHYSIPSRAKAGFLDDLETFAWTDKVHLHVSDEGSRANFNALLGGYQDGWHVYTCGPDRFMSAVLEAAERQGYPEEAQHLEYFSVPDAPEYENHDFTLRLAKSGRDLVVPADKTATDVLAENGIHVDVKCSDGLCGVCKCGLISGGVEHRDFVLSKAERKDAIILCQSRAADKDGVVEIDL
;
A
#
# COMPACT_ATOMS: atom_id res chain seq x y z
N MET A 1 -4.27 -1.38 -36.71
CA MET A 1 -4.31 -0.32 -35.69
C MET A 1 -5.73 0.24 -35.66
N SER A 2 -6.35 0.31 -34.48
CA SER A 2 -7.64 0.99 -34.29
C SER A 2 -7.56 2.40 -34.90
N LEU A 3 -8.50 2.72 -35.80
CA LEU A 3 -8.60 4.05 -36.41
C LEU A 3 -9.65 4.86 -35.66
N ARG A 4 -9.19 5.93 -34.99
CA ARG A 4 -10.04 6.92 -34.34
C ARG A 4 -9.82 8.27 -35.00
N PHE A 5 -10.83 8.77 -35.69
CA PHE A 5 -10.75 10.04 -36.43
C PHE A 5 -11.17 11.25 -35.59
N PHE A 6 -12.10 11.06 -34.66
CA PHE A 6 -12.66 12.14 -33.84
C PHE A 6 -12.32 11.94 -32.36
N SER A 7 -11.99 13.05 -31.71
CA SER A 7 -11.85 13.13 -30.26
C SER A 7 -13.20 12.98 -29.57
N ASP A 8 -13.20 12.39 -28.38
CA ASP A 8 -14.36 12.38 -27.48
C ASP A 8 -14.20 13.37 -26.32
N ARG A 9 -13.27 14.33 -26.40
CA ARG A 9 -13.01 15.33 -25.35
C ARG A 9 -14.26 16.04 -24.82
N ASN A 10 -15.28 16.22 -25.67
CA ASN A 10 -16.56 16.88 -25.32
C ASN A 10 -17.69 15.89 -24.97
N ARG A 11 -17.38 14.60 -24.78
CA ARG A 11 -18.33 13.57 -24.36
C ARG A 11 -18.16 13.29 -22.87
N PRO A 12 -19.19 13.50 -22.03
CA PRO A 12 -19.18 13.07 -20.64
C PRO A 12 -18.93 11.57 -20.49
N VAL A 13 -18.22 11.18 -19.43
CA VAL A 13 -17.79 9.78 -19.21
C VAL A 13 -18.99 8.83 -19.03
N HIS A 14 -20.07 9.29 -18.40
CA HIS A 14 -21.28 8.48 -18.16
C HIS A 14 -22.01 8.04 -19.44
N LEU A 15 -21.71 8.65 -20.59
CA LEU A 15 -22.26 8.20 -21.89
C LEU A 15 -21.45 7.04 -22.49
N GLY A 16 -20.28 6.72 -21.92
CA GLY A 16 -19.48 5.57 -22.30
C GLY A 16 -18.87 5.63 -23.70
N PRO A 17 -18.19 4.54 -24.12
CA PRO A 17 -17.47 4.51 -25.39
C PRO A 17 -18.37 4.29 -26.61
N TYR A 18 -19.58 3.74 -26.43
CA TYR A 18 -20.55 3.48 -27.49
C TYR A 18 -21.68 4.53 -27.52
N PRO A 19 -22.27 4.84 -28.70
CA PRO A 19 -23.33 5.84 -28.83
C PRO A 19 -24.72 5.33 -28.39
N LEU A 20 -24.87 4.91 -27.13
CA LEU A 20 -26.12 4.35 -26.62
C LEU A 20 -27.28 5.34 -26.62
N GLU A 21 -26.98 6.64 -26.59
CA GLU A 21 -27.96 7.73 -26.70
C GLU A 21 -28.66 7.78 -28.08
N ARG A 22 -28.12 7.09 -29.08
CA ARG A 22 -28.69 7.02 -30.44
C ARG A 22 -29.66 5.85 -30.63
N LEU A 23 -29.75 4.95 -29.65
CA LEU A 23 -30.64 3.80 -29.70
C LEU A 23 -32.08 4.22 -29.41
N ARG A 24 -33.04 3.60 -30.11
CA ARG A 24 -34.47 3.79 -29.84
C ARG A 24 -34.83 3.08 -28.54
N ARG A 25 -35.45 3.82 -27.62
CA ARG A 25 -35.94 3.34 -26.32
C ARG A 25 -37.47 3.43 -26.23
N GLN A 26 -38.06 2.66 -25.33
CA GLN A 26 -39.50 2.61 -25.09
C GLN A 26 -39.84 2.69 -23.60
N SER A 27 -41.11 2.57 -23.21
CA SER A 27 -41.54 2.72 -21.82
C SER A 27 -41.51 1.42 -21.02
N ALA A 28 -41.67 0.26 -21.67
CA ALA A 28 -41.73 -1.05 -21.02
C ALA A 28 -40.76 -2.04 -21.69
N PRO A 29 -40.21 -3.01 -20.96
CA PRO A 29 -39.32 -4.03 -21.53
C PRO A 29 -40.08 -5.01 -22.43
N GLU A 30 -39.43 -5.45 -23.51
CA GLU A 30 -39.90 -6.58 -24.33
C GLU A 30 -39.27 -7.87 -23.77
N LEU A 31 -40.03 -8.66 -23.01
CA LEU A 31 -39.53 -9.89 -22.36
C LEU A 31 -39.84 -11.18 -23.15
N ASP A 32 -40.66 -11.10 -24.19
CA ASP A 32 -41.03 -12.26 -25.01
C ASP A 32 -39.79 -12.88 -25.68
N GLY A 33 -39.56 -14.17 -25.39
CA GLY A 33 -38.41 -14.92 -25.91
C GLY A 33 -37.13 -14.76 -25.09
N LEU A 34 -37.21 -14.27 -23.85
CA LEU A 34 -36.09 -14.21 -22.92
C LEU A 34 -35.46 -15.62 -22.72
N PRO A 35 -34.14 -15.78 -22.93
CA PRO A 35 -33.48 -17.06 -22.69
C PRO A 35 -33.45 -17.40 -21.20
N ALA A 36 -33.64 -18.68 -20.88
CA ALA A 36 -33.53 -19.18 -19.50
C ALA A 36 -32.14 -18.86 -18.93
N PRO A 37 -32.05 -18.33 -17.71
CA PRO A 37 -30.77 -18.07 -17.07
C PRO A 37 -30.07 -19.39 -16.74
N ALA A 38 -28.74 -19.42 -16.88
CA ALA A 38 -27.92 -20.58 -16.53
C ALA A 38 -26.56 -20.14 -15.97
N PRO A 39 -26.03 -20.83 -14.94
CA PRO A 39 -24.71 -20.54 -14.40
C PRO A 39 -23.60 -20.95 -15.37
N LEU A 40 -22.54 -20.16 -15.42
CA LEU A 40 -21.35 -20.45 -16.23
C LEU A 40 -20.32 -21.24 -15.40
N SER A 41 -19.91 -22.44 -15.84
CA SER A 41 -18.85 -23.21 -15.16
C SER A 41 -17.45 -22.76 -15.59
N PHE A 42 -16.55 -22.51 -14.63
CA PHE A 42 -15.13 -22.25 -14.87
C PHE A 42 -14.24 -23.50 -14.76
N LEU A 43 -14.85 -24.69 -14.74
CA LEU A 43 -14.15 -25.97 -14.72
C LEU A 43 -14.29 -26.67 -16.06
N ARG A 44 -13.14 -27.05 -16.63
CA ARG A 44 -13.01 -27.81 -17.89
C ARG A 44 -12.03 -28.97 -17.69
N PRO A 45 -12.44 -30.04 -17.00
CA PRO A 45 -11.59 -31.20 -16.78
C PRO A 45 -11.18 -31.90 -18.09
N GLU A 46 -11.97 -31.76 -19.15
CA GLU A 46 -11.71 -32.30 -20.49
C GLU A 46 -10.62 -31.56 -21.28
N ALA A 47 -10.27 -30.35 -20.85
CA ALA A 47 -9.25 -29.50 -21.48
C ALA A 47 -8.40 -28.83 -20.38
N PRO A 48 -7.56 -29.58 -19.64
CA PRO A 48 -6.84 -29.09 -18.46
C PRO A 48 -5.91 -27.90 -18.76
N GLU A 49 -5.37 -27.84 -19.98
CA GLU A 49 -4.52 -26.74 -20.48
C GLU A 49 -5.29 -25.47 -20.86
N ASN A 50 -6.62 -25.49 -20.84
CA ASN A 50 -7.44 -24.33 -21.16
C ASN A 50 -7.38 -23.28 -20.05
N ILE A 51 -7.25 -22.01 -20.42
CA ILE A 51 -7.09 -20.92 -19.46
C ILE A 51 -8.31 -20.69 -18.57
N VAL A 52 -9.48 -21.20 -18.96
CA VAL A 52 -10.70 -21.17 -18.13
C VAL A 52 -10.44 -21.76 -16.74
N ASN A 53 -9.69 -22.85 -16.64
CA ASN A 53 -9.35 -23.48 -15.36
C ASN A 53 -8.52 -22.55 -14.46
N ALA A 54 -7.64 -21.74 -15.04
CA ALA A 54 -6.82 -20.78 -14.30
C ALA A 54 -7.60 -19.55 -13.82
N MET A 55 -8.75 -19.25 -14.43
CA MET A 55 -9.65 -18.17 -14.00
C MET A 55 -10.52 -18.56 -12.80
N ALA A 56 -10.70 -19.87 -12.53
CA ALA A 56 -11.67 -20.38 -11.56
C ALA A 56 -11.48 -19.81 -10.14
N ASP A 57 -10.26 -19.84 -9.59
CA ASP A 57 -9.99 -19.36 -8.23
C ASP A 57 -10.22 -17.85 -8.09
N TYR A 58 -9.89 -17.08 -9.12
CA TYR A 58 -10.09 -15.64 -9.11
C TYR A 58 -11.57 -15.27 -9.22
N GLN A 59 -12.33 -16.00 -10.05
CA GLN A 59 -13.79 -15.85 -10.11
C GLN A 59 -14.44 -16.21 -8.76
N ALA A 60 -14.03 -17.33 -8.15
CA ALA A 60 -14.52 -17.75 -6.84
C ALA A 60 -14.18 -16.76 -5.73
N MET A 61 -12.97 -16.19 -5.72
CA MET A 61 -12.57 -15.17 -4.76
C MET A 61 -13.44 -13.91 -4.87
N MET A 62 -13.72 -13.45 -6.10
CA MET A 62 -14.60 -12.29 -6.29
C MET A 62 -16.05 -12.60 -5.88
N ASP A 63 -16.55 -13.81 -6.17
CA ASP A 63 -17.87 -14.24 -5.73
C ASP A 63 -17.98 -14.36 -4.21
N ALA A 64 -16.88 -14.72 -3.52
CA ALA A 64 -16.82 -14.80 -2.07
C ALA A 64 -16.95 -13.43 -1.37
N ILE A 65 -16.67 -12.34 -2.08
CA ILE A 65 -16.76 -10.96 -1.57
C ILE A 65 -17.79 -10.10 -2.33
N ARG A 66 -18.75 -10.76 -2.96
CA ARG A 66 -19.82 -10.11 -3.75
C ARG A 66 -20.80 -9.31 -2.89
N ASP A 67 -20.90 -9.63 -1.61
CA ASP A 67 -21.58 -8.89 -0.54
C ASP A 67 -20.61 -8.62 0.62
N GLY A 68 -21.10 -8.03 1.72
CA GLY A 68 -20.29 -7.74 2.89
C GLY A 68 -20.92 -6.69 3.79
N LEU A 69 -20.17 -6.22 4.78
CA LEU A 69 -20.63 -5.22 5.74
C LEU A 69 -20.90 -3.87 5.07
N VAL A 70 -22.01 -3.24 5.48
CA VAL A 70 -22.37 -1.87 5.09
C VAL A 70 -21.80 -0.90 6.11
N ASN A 71 -21.19 0.19 5.64
CA ASN A 71 -20.69 1.24 6.51
C ASN A 71 -21.85 1.88 7.28
N LYS A 72 -21.72 1.98 8.60
CA LYS A 72 -22.77 2.59 9.45
C LYS A 72 -22.80 4.11 9.30
N ALA A 73 -21.66 4.73 8.99
CA ALA A 73 -21.58 6.15 8.69
C ALA A 73 -21.93 6.36 7.21
N VAL A 74 -23.16 6.80 6.95
CA VAL A 74 -23.66 7.06 5.60
C VAL A 74 -22.93 8.27 5.02
N ALA A 75 -22.46 8.13 3.78
CA ALA A 75 -21.75 9.18 3.07
C ALA A 75 -22.67 10.29 2.58
N GLU A 76 -22.13 11.50 2.45
CA GLU A 76 -22.82 12.67 1.90
C GLU A 76 -22.77 12.68 0.37
N CYS A 77 -23.51 11.76 -0.26
CA CYS A 77 -23.63 11.68 -1.71
C CYS A 77 -24.63 12.71 -2.28
N PRO A 78 -24.47 13.18 -3.54
CA PRO A 78 -25.45 14.05 -4.19
C PRO A 78 -26.87 13.49 -4.13
N GLY A 79 -27.88 14.32 -3.91
CA GLY A 79 -29.29 13.89 -3.83
C GLY A 79 -29.98 13.66 -5.17
N ASP A 80 -29.45 14.20 -6.27
CA ASP A 80 -30.01 14.01 -7.62
C ASP A 80 -29.80 12.58 -8.12
N LEU A 81 -30.90 11.87 -8.38
CA LEU A 81 -30.89 10.49 -8.85
C LEU A 81 -30.24 10.35 -10.24
N LEU A 82 -30.32 11.37 -11.10
CA LEU A 82 -29.67 11.34 -12.40
C LEU A 82 -28.15 11.46 -12.26
N GLU A 83 -27.67 12.36 -11.41
CA GLU A 83 -26.25 12.49 -11.07
C GLU A 83 -25.69 11.19 -10.48
N ARG A 84 -26.44 10.54 -9.58
CA ARG A 84 -26.08 9.21 -9.05
C ARG A 84 -25.97 8.15 -10.15
N ALA A 85 -26.94 8.08 -11.05
CA ALA A 85 -26.90 7.16 -12.18
C ALA A 85 -25.71 7.44 -13.11
N ASN A 86 -25.43 8.72 -13.38
CA ASN A 86 -24.29 9.14 -14.20
C ASN A 86 -22.96 8.76 -13.55
N HIS A 87 -22.82 8.94 -12.23
CA HIS A 87 -21.64 8.54 -11.48
C HIS A 87 -21.42 7.02 -11.54
N VAL A 88 -22.46 6.21 -11.25
CA VAL A 88 -22.40 4.75 -11.32
C VAL A 88 -22.01 4.26 -12.72
N LYS A 89 -22.60 4.86 -13.77
CA LYS A 89 -22.24 4.56 -15.16
C LYS A 89 -20.80 4.93 -15.47
N ALA A 90 -20.37 6.12 -15.09
CA ALA A 90 -19.01 6.60 -15.31
C ALA A 90 -17.97 5.73 -14.59
N PHE A 91 -18.26 5.28 -13.36
CA PHE A 91 -17.41 4.31 -12.65
C PHE A 91 -17.38 2.97 -13.39
N GLY A 92 -18.52 2.44 -13.82
CA GLY A 92 -18.55 1.22 -14.63
C GLY A 92 -17.69 1.32 -15.90
N TYR A 93 -17.75 2.45 -16.63
CA TYR A 93 -16.90 2.71 -17.79
C TYR A 93 -15.43 2.90 -17.42
N PHE A 94 -15.15 3.59 -16.30
CA PHE A 94 -13.81 3.67 -15.75
C PHE A 94 -13.25 2.27 -15.50
N ALA A 95 -14.05 1.31 -15.02
CA ALA A 95 -13.66 -0.10 -14.86
C ALA A 95 -13.69 -0.94 -16.17
N ASP A 96 -13.79 -0.31 -17.33
CA ASP A 96 -13.79 -0.90 -18.69
C ASP A 96 -15.06 -1.65 -19.09
N ALA A 97 -16.20 -1.38 -18.44
CA ALA A 97 -17.46 -1.89 -18.93
C ALA A 97 -17.67 -1.41 -20.37
N SER A 98 -18.10 -2.31 -21.26
CA SER A 98 -18.41 -1.92 -22.63
C SER A 98 -19.66 -1.06 -22.67
N MET A 99 -20.68 -1.41 -21.88
CA MET A 99 -21.93 -0.67 -21.73
C MET A 99 -22.43 -0.79 -20.30
N VAL A 100 -23.04 0.28 -19.79
CA VAL A 100 -23.66 0.31 -18.45
C VAL A 100 -25.07 0.86 -18.57
N GLY A 101 -26.01 0.24 -17.86
CA GLY A 101 -27.39 0.70 -17.77
C GLY A 101 -27.91 0.54 -16.34
N THR A 102 -28.88 1.37 -15.97
CA THR A 102 -29.54 1.33 -14.65
C THR A 102 -31.02 0.99 -14.81
N CYS A 103 -31.61 0.31 -13.84
CA CYS A 103 -33.05 0.02 -13.83
C CYS A 103 -33.57 -0.08 -12.39
N LEU A 104 -34.90 -0.03 -12.25
CA LEU A 104 -35.56 -0.52 -11.04
C LEU A 104 -35.38 -2.03 -10.97
N LEU A 105 -35.31 -2.59 -9.76
CA LEU A 105 -35.28 -4.03 -9.54
C LEU A 105 -36.72 -4.56 -9.48
N PRO A 106 -37.25 -5.22 -10.53
CA PRO A 106 -38.56 -5.84 -10.44
C PRO A 106 -38.49 -7.08 -9.55
N SER A 107 -39.55 -7.34 -8.78
CA SER A 107 -39.64 -8.51 -7.91
C SER A 107 -39.46 -9.83 -8.66
N GLU A 108 -39.92 -9.86 -9.90
CA GLU A 108 -39.92 -11.02 -10.78
C GLU A 108 -38.56 -11.22 -11.48
N ALA A 109 -37.57 -10.36 -11.21
CA ALA A 109 -36.18 -10.68 -11.54
C ALA A 109 -35.51 -11.56 -10.48
N ALA A 110 -36.08 -11.72 -9.28
CA ALA A 110 -35.55 -12.67 -8.31
C ALA A 110 -35.64 -14.11 -8.85
N LEU A 111 -34.59 -14.90 -8.63
CA LEU A 111 -34.58 -16.30 -9.01
C LEU A 111 -35.28 -17.14 -7.94
N ASP A 112 -36.13 -18.07 -8.35
CA ASP A 112 -36.72 -19.07 -7.45
C ASP A 112 -35.64 -19.92 -6.76
N ALA A 113 -34.56 -20.20 -7.49
CA ALA A 113 -33.38 -20.91 -7.00
C ALA A 113 -32.10 -20.12 -7.32
N PRO A 114 -31.65 -19.24 -6.41
CA PRO A 114 -30.34 -18.62 -6.51
C PRO A 114 -29.24 -19.67 -6.65
N TRP A 115 -28.22 -19.40 -7.46
CA TRP A 115 -27.05 -20.26 -7.57
C TRP A 115 -25.82 -19.57 -6.97
N ARG A 116 -24.90 -20.38 -6.45
CA ARG A 116 -23.67 -19.96 -5.80
C ARG A 116 -22.49 -20.72 -6.39
N ASN A 117 -21.38 -20.02 -6.60
CA ASN A 117 -20.16 -20.62 -7.11
C ASN A 117 -19.63 -21.67 -6.11
N PRO A 118 -19.52 -22.95 -6.50
CA PRO A 118 -19.02 -24.00 -5.61
C PRO A 118 -17.54 -23.82 -5.23
N GLY A 119 -16.77 -23.06 -6.01
CA GLY A 119 -15.36 -22.78 -5.72
C GLY A 119 -15.12 -21.92 -4.48
N ILE A 120 -16.15 -21.22 -3.96
CA ILE A 120 -16.02 -20.39 -2.75
C ILE A 120 -15.63 -21.24 -1.54
N ASP A 121 -16.21 -22.44 -1.43
CA ASP A 121 -16.00 -23.31 -0.26
C ASP A 121 -14.56 -23.83 -0.19
N ALA A 122 -13.90 -24.02 -1.35
CA ALA A 122 -12.50 -24.39 -1.43
C ALA A 122 -11.57 -23.26 -0.95
N LEU A 123 -11.92 -21.99 -1.21
CA LEU A 123 -11.14 -20.82 -0.80
C LEU A 123 -11.36 -20.43 0.66
N ALA A 124 -12.48 -20.83 1.26
CA ALA A 124 -12.83 -20.49 2.64
C ALA A 124 -11.82 -21.03 3.67
N HIS A 125 -11.12 -22.13 3.38
CA HIS A 125 -10.02 -22.60 4.23
C HIS A 125 -8.84 -21.64 4.16
N ASP A 126 -8.37 -21.32 2.96
CA ASP A 126 -7.23 -20.44 2.72
C ASP A 126 -7.43 -19.06 3.34
N LEU A 127 -8.63 -18.48 3.23
CA LEU A 127 -8.98 -17.18 3.79
C LEU A 127 -8.96 -17.17 5.34
N ARG A 128 -9.15 -18.33 5.98
CA ARG A 128 -9.11 -18.45 7.45
C ARG A 128 -7.71 -18.74 8.00
N THR A 129 -6.85 -19.39 7.22
CA THR A 129 -5.59 -19.97 7.73
C THR A 129 -4.32 -19.35 7.15
N LYS A 130 -4.35 -18.77 5.95
CA LYS A 130 -3.13 -18.21 5.33
C LYS A 130 -2.77 -16.84 5.92
N GLN A 131 -1.51 -16.69 6.31
CA GLN A 131 -0.91 -15.39 6.66
C GLN A 131 -0.17 -14.80 5.46
N THR A 132 -0.33 -13.50 5.22
CA THR A 132 0.37 -12.78 4.16
C THR A 132 1.74 -12.28 4.60
N LYS A 133 2.73 -12.31 3.71
CA LYS A 133 4.08 -11.77 3.93
C LYS A 133 4.29 -10.48 3.15
N THR A 134 3.73 -9.37 3.61
CA THR A 134 3.83 -8.08 2.89
C THR A 134 3.99 -6.86 3.81
N LEU A 135 4.65 -5.83 3.29
CA LEU A 135 4.74 -4.47 3.87
C LEU A 135 3.64 -3.54 3.33
N ALA A 136 2.64 -4.06 2.62
CA ALA A 136 1.54 -3.24 2.13
C ALA A 136 0.72 -2.69 3.32
N SER A 137 0.75 -1.37 3.48
CA SER A 137 0.05 -0.72 4.60
C SER A 137 -1.45 -1.05 4.63
N GLY A 138 -1.98 -1.38 5.81
CA GLY A 138 -3.39 -1.74 5.99
C GLY A 138 -3.81 -3.13 5.46
N ILE A 139 -2.88 -3.99 5.03
CA ILE A 139 -3.22 -5.35 4.58
C ILE A 139 -3.94 -6.17 5.66
N ASP A 140 -3.54 -6.03 6.93
CA ASP A 140 -4.15 -6.77 8.04
C ASP A 140 -5.62 -6.40 8.23
N GLN A 141 -5.97 -5.12 8.02
CA GLN A 141 -7.36 -4.65 8.06
C GLN A 141 -8.17 -5.25 6.92
N ILE A 142 -7.59 -5.34 5.72
CA ILE A 142 -8.24 -5.98 4.57
C ILE A 142 -8.47 -7.46 4.87
N MET A 143 -7.45 -8.19 5.34
CA MET A 143 -7.57 -9.62 5.66
C MET A 143 -8.59 -9.89 6.78
N ALA A 144 -8.63 -9.04 7.81
CA ALA A 144 -9.65 -9.12 8.85
C ALA A 144 -11.06 -8.91 8.27
N GLY A 145 -11.25 -7.88 7.45
CA GLY A 145 -12.54 -7.61 6.80
C GLY A 145 -12.98 -8.72 5.85
N LEU A 146 -12.04 -9.35 5.12
CA LEU A 146 -12.32 -10.51 4.28
C LEU A 146 -12.82 -11.71 5.10
N LYS A 147 -12.15 -11.99 6.22
CA LYS A 147 -12.55 -13.07 7.13
C LYS A 147 -13.95 -12.82 7.71
N GLU A 148 -14.20 -11.60 8.19
CA GLU A 148 -15.51 -11.19 8.71
C GLU A 148 -16.61 -11.31 7.64
N ALA A 149 -16.33 -10.93 6.39
CA ALA A 149 -17.30 -11.04 5.29
C ALA A 149 -17.65 -12.50 4.96
N ILE A 150 -16.69 -13.42 5.02
CA ILE A 150 -16.91 -14.86 4.74
C ILE A 150 -17.67 -15.54 5.87
N GLU A 151 -17.45 -15.11 7.11
CA GLU A 151 -18.10 -15.64 8.31
C GLU A 151 -19.51 -15.04 8.52
N ALA A 152 -19.83 -13.93 7.85
CA ALA A 152 -21.14 -13.30 7.92
C ALA A 152 -22.24 -14.19 7.30
N PRO A 153 -23.47 -14.16 7.86
CA PRO A 153 -24.60 -14.86 7.26
C PRO A 153 -24.91 -14.27 5.87
N PRO A 154 -25.40 -15.10 4.92
CA PRO A 154 -25.76 -14.61 3.59
C PRO A 154 -26.74 -13.44 3.64
N ALA A 155 -26.43 -12.34 2.94
CA ALA A 155 -27.30 -11.17 2.88
C ALA A 155 -28.44 -11.37 1.85
N THR A 156 -29.64 -10.92 2.21
CA THR A 156 -30.83 -10.89 1.32
C THR A 156 -30.86 -9.64 0.46
N ILE A 157 -31.58 -9.66 -0.65
CA ILE A 157 -31.80 -8.48 -1.51
C ILE A 157 -33.20 -7.85 -1.38
N GLU A 158 -33.98 -8.25 -0.38
CA GLU A 158 -35.39 -7.83 -0.25
C GLU A 158 -35.58 -6.31 -0.14
N ALA A 159 -34.62 -5.61 0.47
CA ALA A 159 -34.63 -4.16 0.60
C ALA A 159 -34.13 -3.43 -0.66
N HIS A 160 -33.57 -4.14 -1.64
CA HIS A 160 -32.99 -3.52 -2.83
C HIS A 160 -34.10 -3.06 -3.79
N SER A 161 -33.96 -1.86 -4.33
CA SER A 161 -34.94 -1.25 -5.23
C SER A 161 -34.39 -0.94 -6.62
N HIS A 162 -33.07 -0.94 -6.78
CA HIS A 162 -32.39 -0.55 -8.01
C HIS A 162 -31.32 -1.55 -8.40
N ALA A 163 -30.98 -1.59 -9.69
CA ALA A 163 -29.89 -2.37 -10.23
C ALA A 163 -29.07 -1.58 -11.26
N ALA A 164 -27.76 -1.85 -11.29
CA ALA A 164 -26.86 -1.43 -12.37
C ALA A 164 -26.30 -2.66 -13.07
N VAL A 165 -26.33 -2.65 -14.40
CA VAL A 165 -25.97 -3.79 -15.26
C VAL A 165 -24.79 -3.42 -16.15
N PHE A 166 -23.82 -4.32 -16.23
CA PHE A 166 -22.54 -4.12 -16.92
C PHE A 166 -22.37 -5.15 -18.04
N LEU A 167 -22.26 -4.69 -19.28
CA LEU A 167 -21.89 -5.55 -20.42
C LEU A 167 -20.39 -5.51 -20.67
N TYR A 168 -19.80 -6.68 -20.92
CA TYR A 168 -18.43 -6.81 -21.40
C TYR A 168 -18.40 -7.51 -22.75
N ALA A 169 -17.92 -6.81 -23.78
CA ALA A 169 -17.79 -7.37 -25.12
C ALA A 169 -16.83 -8.57 -25.13
N MET A 170 -17.22 -9.62 -25.84
CA MET A 170 -16.37 -10.75 -26.15
C MET A 170 -15.47 -10.39 -27.36
N PRO A 171 -14.14 -10.59 -27.29
CA PRO A 171 -13.27 -10.45 -28.46
C PRO A 171 -13.61 -11.52 -29.50
N ARG A 172 -13.14 -11.41 -30.74
CA ARG A 172 -13.32 -12.50 -31.73
C ARG A 172 -12.85 -13.86 -31.22
N ASP A 173 -13.37 -14.92 -31.81
CA ASP A 173 -12.85 -16.26 -31.55
C ASP A 173 -11.45 -16.42 -32.20
N PRO A 174 -10.53 -17.17 -31.57
CA PRO A 174 -9.29 -17.60 -32.19
C PRO A 174 -9.56 -18.41 -33.46
N THR A 175 -8.74 -18.22 -34.50
CA THR A 175 -8.79 -19.15 -35.63
C THR A 175 -8.11 -20.48 -35.25
N PRO A 176 -8.51 -21.64 -35.81
CA PRO A 176 -7.97 -22.95 -35.41
C PRO A 176 -6.44 -23.06 -35.41
N ASP A 177 -5.77 -22.44 -36.38
CA ASP A 177 -4.30 -22.49 -36.52
C ASP A 177 -3.59 -21.20 -36.03
N GLU A 178 -4.26 -20.38 -35.20
CA GLU A 178 -3.67 -19.15 -34.70
C GLU A 178 -2.58 -19.44 -33.66
N ALA A 179 -1.32 -19.20 -34.04
CA ALA A 179 -0.20 -19.36 -33.13
C ALA A 179 -0.38 -18.55 -31.83
N GLY A 180 -0.28 -19.23 -30.68
CA GLY A 180 -0.47 -18.64 -29.36
C GLY A 180 -1.89 -18.84 -28.78
N CYS A 181 -2.82 -19.44 -29.51
CA CYS A 181 -4.21 -19.56 -29.05
C CYS A 181 -4.58 -20.91 -28.43
N ASP A 182 -3.57 -21.76 -28.15
CA ASP A 182 -3.74 -23.13 -27.64
C ASP A 182 -4.66 -23.19 -26.41
N TRP A 183 -4.61 -22.16 -25.55
CA TRP A 183 -5.35 -22.12 -24.29
C TRP A 183 -6.73 -21.46 -24.38
N LEU A 184 -7.08 -20.85 -25.52
CA LEU A 184 -8.13 -19.81 -25.60
C LEU A 184 -9.46 -20.28 -26.21
N HIS A 185 -9.48 -21.49 -26.77
CA HIS A 185 -10.67 -22.01 -27.42
C HIS A 185 -11.88 -22.03 -26.47
N HIS A 186 -12.99 -21.46 -26.93
CA HIS A 186 -14.25 -21.35 -26.19
C HIS A 186 -14.18 -20.63 -24.83
N ALA A 187 -13.20 -19.75 -24.59
CA ALA A 187 -13.04 -19.05 -23.31
C ALA A 187 -13.72 -17.65 -23.25
N GLN A 188 -14.40 -17.23 -24.32
CA GLN A 188 -14.86 -15.85 -24.51
C GLN A 188 -15.89 -15.42 -23.46
N ALA A 189 -16.86 -16.29 -23.17
CA ALA A 189 -17.88 -16.06 -22.15
C ALA A 189 -17.24 -15.95 -20.75
N HIS A 190 -16.29 -16.82 -20.43
CA HIS A 190 -15.56 -16.83 -19.16
C HIS A 190 -14.74 -15.57 -18.98
N ARG A 191 -14.01 -15.14 -20.02
CA ARG A 191 -13.29 -13.87 -20.00
C ARG A 191 -14.23 -12.70 -19.76
N ALA A 192 -15.35 -12.63 -20.47
CA ALA A 192 -16.30 -11.54 -20.29
C ALA A 192 -16.93 -11.56 -18.88
N ALA A 193 -17.27 -12.74 -18.36
CA ALA A 193 -17.80 -12.93 -17.02
C ALA A 193 -16.79 -12.51 -15.93
N LEU A 194 -15.52 -12.90 -16.07
CA LEU A 194 -14.44 -12.53 -15.14
C LEU A 194 -14.28 -11.01 -15.08
N ARG A 195 -14.25 -10.35 -16.24
CA ARG A 195 -14.14 -8.90 -16.35
C ARG A 195 -15.36 -8.16 -15.81
N ALA A 196 -16.57 -8.67 -16.07
CA ALA A 196 -17.82 -8.10 -15.57
C ALA A 196 -17.95 -8.23 -14.05
N THR A 197 -17.53 -9.37 -13.52
CA THR A 197 -17.50 -9.64 -12.07
C THR A 197 -16.62 -8.65 -11.33
N GLU A 198 -15.40 -8.37 -11.81
CA GLU A 198 -14.50 -7.38 -11.19
C GLU A 198 -15.24 -6.05 -10.95
N THR A 199 -15.93 -5.54 -11.98
CA THR A 199 -16.64 -4.27 -11.92
C THR A 199 -17.83 -4.31 -10.99
N ALA A 200 -18.68 -5.33 -11.10
CA ALA A 200 -19.87 -5.45 -10.26
C ALA A 200 -19.50 -5.52 -8.77
N VAL A 201 -18.49 -6.31 -8.42
CA VAL A 201 -18.04 -6.50 -7.03
C VAL A 201 -17.35 -5.24 -6.49
N VAL A 202 -16.51 -4.57 -7.29
CA VAL A 202 -15.89 -3.30 -6.88
C VAL A 202 -16.96 -2.22 -6.64
N LEU A 203 -17.92 -2.04 -7.54
CA LEU A 203 -18.97 -1.03 -7.35
C LEU A 203 -19.92 -1.40 -6.21
N ALA A 204 -20.25 -2.68 -6.01
CA ALA A 204 -21.05 -3.11 -4.87
C ALA A 204 -20.31 -2.81 -3.55
N ASN A 205 -18.99 -3.01 -3.49
CA ASN A 205 -18.19 -2.63 -2.32
C ASN A 205 -18.13 -1.12 -2.14
N TYR A 206 -17.99 -0.36 -3.23
CA TYR A 206 -18.03 1.11 -3.21
C TYR A 206 -19.33 1.64 -2.58
N LEU A 207 -20.49 1.12 -2.99
CA LEU A 207 -21.78 1.54 -2.41
C LEU A 207 -21.89 1.19 -0.92
N ARG A 208 -21.40 0.01 -0.51
CA ARG A 208 -21.35 -0.38 0.91
C ARG A 208 -20.45 0.53 1.74
N LEU A 209 -19.31 0.96 1.20
CA LEU A 209 -18.43 1.95 1.84
C LEU A 209 -19.11 3.31 2.02
N LEU A 210 -20.01 3.68 1.10
CA LEU A 210 -20.84 4.88 1.20
C LEU A 210 -22.05 4.72 2.15
N GLY A 211 -22.26 3.52 2.71
CA GLY A 211 -23.35 3.24 3.64
C GLY A 211 -24.66 2.78 2.98
N PHE A 212 -24.62 2.34 1.72
CA PHE A 212 -25.76 1.77 1.02
C PHE A 212 -25.57 0.28 0.82
N ASP A 213 -26.56 -0.53 1.19
CA ASP A 213 -26.50 -1.96 0.97
C ASP A 213 -26.47 -2.27 -0.54
N ALA A 214 -25.59 -3.19 -0.91
CA ALA A 214 -25.36 -3.56 -2.29
C ALA A 214 -24.76 -4.96 -2.41
N LYS A 215 -25.23 -5.70 -3.41
CA LYS A 215 -24.79 -7.07 -3.70
C LYS A 215 -24.49 -7.22 -5.19
N ALA A 216 -23.36 -7.83 -5.51
CA ALA A 216 -22.99 -8.17 -6.88
C ALA A 216 -23.56 -9.53 -7.29
N HIS A 217 -23.96 -9.61 -8.56
CA HIS A 217 -24.53 -10.78 -9.22
C HIS A 217 -23.71 -11.09 -10.47
N THR A 218 -23.20 -12.31 -10.54
CA THR A 218 -22.19 -12.74 -11.51
C THR A 218 -22.71 -13.94 -12.31
N ALA A 219 -22.01 -14.31 -13.37
CA ALA A 219 -22.35 -15.49 -14.15
C ALA A 219 -22.27 -16.81 -13.35
N THR A 220 -21.59 -16.81 -12.20
CA THR A 220 -21.35 -17.97 -11.34
C THR A 220 -22.07 -17.91 -10.00
N SER A 221 -22.52 -16.72 -9.56
CA SER A 221 -23.28 -16.52 -8.33
C SER A 221 -24.32 -15.42 -8.50
N SER A 222 -25.61 -15.76 -8.50
CA SER A 222 -26.69 -14.79 -8.69
C SER A 222 -27.94 -15.12 -7.88
N ASP A 223 -28.62 -14.06 -7.45
CA ASP A 223 -29.92 -14.09 -6.77
C ASP A 223 -31.01 -13.55 -7.72
N VAL A 224 -30.62 -13.04 -8.89
CA VAL A 224 -31.48 -12.39 -9.89
C VAL A 224 -31.20 -12.92 -11.31
N ASP A 225 -32.20 -12.85 -12.18
CA ASP A 225 -32.06 -13.13 -13.61
C ASP A 225 -31.32 -11.98 -14.31
N LEU A 226 -30.03 -12.21 -14.58
CA LEU A 226 -29.18 -11.26 -15.28
C LEU A 226 -29.66 -10.96 -16.70
N HIS A 227 -30.33 -11.90 -17.38
CA HIS A 227 -30.86 -11.67 -18.71
C HIS A 227 -32.01 -10.67 -18.66
N ARG A 228 -32.93 -10.86 -17.72
CA ARG A 228 -34.02 -9.92 -17.50
C ARG A 228 -33.51 -8.53 -17.17
N LEU A 229 -32.60 -8.40 -16.20
CA LEU A 229 -32.04 -7.10 -15.83
C LEU A 229 -31.34 -6.40 -17.01
N THR A 230 -30.71 -7.16 -17.92
CA THR A 230 -30.10 -6.60 -19.13
C THR A 230 -31.12 -5.96 -20.07
N VAL A 231 -32.33 -6.52 -20.16
CA VAL A 231 -33.42 -5.95 -20.96
C VAL A 231 -34.01 -4.72 -20.25
N GLU A 232 -34.27 -4.83 -18.95
CA GLU A 232 -34.81 -3.74 -18.11
C GLU A 232 -33.90 -2.50 -18.13
N ALA A 233 -32.58 -2.69 -18.01
CA ALA A 233 -31.58 -1.63 -18.08
C ALA A 233 -31.39 -1.05 -19.50
N GLY A 234 -32.11 -1.57 -20.50
CA GLY A 234 -32.05 -1.10 -21.87
C GLY A 234 -30.70 -1.32 -22.53
N LEU A 235 -30.12 -2.51 -22.34
CA LEU A 235 -28.83 -2.89 -22.91
C LEU A 235 -28.94 -3.98 -24.00
N ALA A 236 -29.97 -4.81 -23.98
CA ALA A 236 -30.23 -5.80 -25.02
C ALA A 236 -31.73 -6.04 -25.20
N VAL A 237 -32.10 -6.76 -26.26
CA VAL A 237 -33.44 -7.29 -26.49
C VAL A 237 -33.40 -8.80 -26.70
N PRO A 238 -34.44 -9.56 -26.30
CA PRO A 238 -34.54 -10.97 -26.65
C PRO A 238 -34.86 -11.14 -28.14
N GLU A 239 -34.09 -11.96 -28.84
CA GLU A 239 -34.30 -12.30 -30.24
C GLU A 239 -33.73 -13.70 -30.52
N GLY A 240 -34.53 -14.59 -31.11
CA GLY A 240 -34.08 -15.94 -31.51
C GLY A 240 -33.58 -16.82 -30.35
N GLY A 241 -34.12 -16.64 -29.14
CA GLY A 241 -33.69 -17.38 -27.94
C GLY A 241 -32.34 -16.92 -27.39
N ARG A 242 -31.90 -15.71 -27.73
CA ARG A 242 -30.67 -15.07 -27.22
C ARG A 242 -30.95 -13.62 -26.87
N LEU A 243 -30.03 -13.01 -26.12
CA LEU A 243 -30.00 -11.56 -25.98
C LEU A 243 -29.14 -10.94 -27.08
N VAL A 244 -29.66 -9.91 -27.72
CA VAL A 244 -28.99 -9.20 -28.82
C VAL A 244 -28.86 -7.72 -28.48
N ASN A 245 -27.62 -7.23 -28.50
CA ASN A 245 -27.29 -5.81 -28.39
C ASN A 245 -27.11 -5.19 -29.80
N PRO A 246 -27.61 -3.96 -30.06
CA PRO A 246 -27.51 -3.34 -31.38
C PRO A 246 -26.09 -3.16 -31.95
N TYR A 247 -25.07 -3.02 -31.09
CA TYR A 247 -23.67 -2.88 -31.53
C TYR A 247 -22.88 -4.18 -31.43
N LEU A 248 -23.08 -4.97 -30.36
CA LEU A 248 -22.30 -6.16 -30.04
C LEU A 248 -22.91 -7.48 -30.54
N GLY A 249 -24.17 -7.50 -31.01
CA GLY A 249 -24.87 -8.76 -31.28
C GLY A 249 -25.07 -9.53 -29.97
N ASP A 250 -24.84 -10.84 -29.98
CA ASP A 250 -24.87 -11.72 -28.79
C ASP A 250 -23.49 -11.88 -28.12
N ARG A 251 -22.49 -11.11 -28.55
CA ARG A 251 -21.08 -11.25 -28.15
C ARG A 251 -20.75 -10.45 -26.88
N PHE A 252 -21.42 -10.74 -25.78
CA PHE A 252 -21.15 -10.07 -24.50
C PHE A 252 -21.43 -10.96 -23.28
N GLY A 253 -20.66 -10.73 -22.21
CA GLY A 253 -20.97 -11.23 -20.87
C GLY A 253 -21.68 -10.16 -20.03
N VAL A 254 -22.35 -10.60 -18.97
CA VAL A 254 -23.15 -9.75 -18.08
C VAL A 254 -22.75 -9.99 -16.63
N ALA A 255 -22.67 -8.91 -15.86
CA ALA A 255 -22.80 -8.91 -14.41
C ALA A 255 -23.69 -7.74 -13.99
N ALA A 256 -24.23 -7.78 -12.78
CA ALA A 256 -25.04 -6.69 -12.24
C ALA A 256 -24.71 -6.47 -10.76
N LEU A 257 -25.14 -5.34 -10.22
CA LEU A 257 -25.32 -5.15 -8.79
C LEU A 257 -26.75 -4.72 -8.50
N THR A 258 -27.29 -5.14 -7.36
CA THR A 258 -28.54 -4.62 -6.80
C THR A 258 -28.22 -3.84 -5.53
N THR A 259 -29.04 -2.84 -5.19
CA THR A 259 -28.72 -1.92 -4.09
C THR A 259 -29.93 -1.18 -3.55
N THR A 260 -29.81 -0.67 -2.32
CA THR A 260 -30.69 0.36 -1.74
C THR A 260 -30.34 1.78 -2.22
N PHE A 261 -29.21 1.97 -2.91
CA PHE A 261 -28.81 3.25 -3.46
C PHE A 261 -29.71 3.64 -4.64
N GLU A 262 -30.62 4.58 -4.39
CA GLU A 262 -31.54 5.08 -5.42
C GLU A 262 -30.81 5.84 -6.52
N MET A 263 -31.21 5.58 -7.77
CA MET A 263 -30.63 6.19 -8.97
C MET A 263 -31.65 6.19 -10.12
N ALA A 264 -31.53 7.14 -11.05
CA ALA A 264 -32.46 7.22 -12.17
C ALA A 264 -32.35 5.96 -13.07
N PRO A 265 -33.46 5.27 -13.38
CA PRO A 265 -33.45 4.13 -14.31
C PRO A 265 -33.33 4.59 -15.77
N ASP A 266 -32.63 3.81 -16.57
CA ASP A 266 -32.67 3.90 -18.02
C ASP A 266 -33.97 3.32 -18.57
N ARG A 267 -34.28 3.68 -19.81
CA ARG A 267 -35.43 3.15 -20.54
C ARG A 267 -35.06 1.90 -21.34
N PRO A 268 -35.88 0.84 -21.36
CA PRO A 268 -35.64 -0.35 -22.17
C PRO A 268 -35.49 -0.05 -23.67
N LEU A 269 -34.76 -0.90 -24.39
CA LEU A 269 -34.59 -0.79 -25.84
C LEU A 269 -35.85 -1.27 -26.57
N SER A 270 -36.13 -0.64 -27.72
CA SER A 270 -37.07 -1.16 -28.72
C SER A 270 -36.38 -2.22 -29.58
N ARG A 271 -37.03 -3.35 -29.86
CA ARG A 271 -36.46 -4.36 -30.79
C ARG A 271 -36.22 -3.77 -32.19
N GLN A 272 -37.05 -2.83 -32.63
CA GLN A 272 -36.84 -2.09 -33.87
C GLN A 272 -35.88 -0.91 -33.65
N GLN A 273 -34.68 -0.97 -34.24
CA GLN A 273 -33.66 0.08 -34.16
C GLN A 273 -33.49 0.85 -35.48
N PRO A 274 -33.23 2.17 -35.45
CA PRO A 274 -33.04 2.95 -36.66
C PRO A 274 -31.69 2.61 -37.33
N LEU A 275 -31.72 2.07 -38.55
CA LEU A 275 -30.51 1.61 -39.26
C LEU A 275 -29.46 2.73 -39.42
N PHE A 276 -29.87 3.93 -39.85
CA PHE A 276 -28.92 5.03 -40.05
C PHE A 276 -28.36 5.60 -38.73
N GLY A 277 -29.16 5.55 -37.64
CA GLY A 277 -28.73 6.00 -36.31
C GLY A 277 -27.77 5.03 -35.62
N THR A 278 -27.86 3.72 -35.93
CA THR A 278 -27.11 2.65 -35.26
C THR A 278 -25.96 2.09 -36.10
N LYS A 279 -26.13 1.98 -37.41
CA LYS A 279 -25.17 1.39 -38.36
C LYS A 279 -24.82 2.33 -39.53
N GLY A 280 -25.06 3.63 -39.39
CA GLY A 280 -24.76 4.64 -40.43
C GLY A 280 -23.36 5.29 -40.33
N PRO A 281 -23.09 6.32 -41.16
CA PRO A 281 -21.77 6.96 -41.27
C PRO A 281 -21.20 7.50 -39.96
N ALA A 282 -22.04 8.00 -39.05
CA ALA A 282 -21.60 8.49 -37.75
C ALA A 282 -21.02 7.38 -36.86
N TRP A 283 -21.53 6.14 -36.98
CA TRP A 283 -20.96 4.95 -36.31
C TRP A 283 -19.72 4.44 -37.04
N TRP A 284 -19.68 4.49 -38.37
CA TRP A 284 -18.51 4.04 -39.14
C TRP A 284 -17.27 4.88 -38.83
N ALA A 285 -17.42 6.21 -38.80
CA ALA A 285 -16.32 7.14 -38.57
C ALA A 285 -16.06 7.43 -37.08
N GLY A 286 -16.96 7.02 -36.18
CA GLY A 286 -16.86 7.29 -34.74
C GLY A 286 -17.07 8.76 -34.37
N TYR A 287 -18.02 9.45 -35.04
CA TYR A 287 -18.28 10.86 -34.77
C TYR A 287 -18.72 11.05 -33.32
N ARG A 288 -17.88 11.72 -32.52
CA ARG A 288 -18.06 11.99 -31.08
C ARG A 288 -18.14 10.74 -30.18
N THR A 289 -17.61 9.59 -30.61
CA THR A 289 -17.54 8.37 -29.78
C THR A 289 -16.16 7.72 -29.85
N GLN A 290 -15.79 7.00 -28.79
CA GLN A 290 -14.51 6.27 -28.76
C GLN A 290 -14.57 5.01 -29.63
N LYS A 291 -15.65 4.22 -29.47
CA LYS A 291 -15.89 3.00 -30.26
C LYS A 291 -16.65 3.32 -31.53
N ASN A 292 -16.27 2.63 -32.60
CA ASN A 292 -16.79 2.75 -33.95
C ASN A 292 -16.65 1.41 -34.69
N ALA A 293 -17.19 1.34 -35.92
CA ALA A 293 -17.19 0.09 -36.71
C ALA A 293 -15.79 -0.46 -37.03
N LEU A 294 -14.76 0.40 -37.03
CA LEU A 294 -13.38 0.06 -37.41
C LEU A 294 -12.50 -0.31 -36.20
N ASN A 295 -12.93 -0.03 -34.97
CA ASN A 295 -12.14 -0.27 -33.75
C ASN A 295 -12.86 -0.99 -32.61
N VAL A 296 -14.07 -1.50 -32.86
CA VAL A 296 -14.84 -2.25 -31.87
C VAL A 296 -14.04 -3.42 -31.29
N ASP A 297 -13.45 -4.23 -32.19
CA ASP A 297 -12.54 -5.31 -31.86
C ASP A 297 -11.13 -5.01 -32.40
N PRO A 298 -10.12 -4.77 -31.54
CA PRO A 298 -8.75 -4.50 -31.96
C PRO A 298 -8.08 -5.70 -32.65
N PHE A 299 -8.58 -6.93 -32.46
CA PHE A 299 -8.03 -8.17 -33.00
C PHE A 299 -8.71 -8.61 -34.29
N LYS A 300 -9.72 -7.88 -34.80
CA LYS A 300 -10.41 -8.23 -36.05
C LYS A 300 -9.47 -8.52 -37.23
N GLY A 301 -8.33 -7.85 -37.29
CA GLY A 301 -7.29 -8.05 -38.33
C GLY A 301 -5.89 -8.24 -37.77
N ARG A 302 -5.74 -8.67 -36.52
CA ARG A 302 -4.45 -8.93 -35.85
C ARG A 302 -4.53 -10.19 -35.02
N ARG A 303 -3.40 -10.91 -34.88
CA ARG A 303 -3.34 -12.05 -33.96
C ARG A 303 -3.39 -11.57 -32.53
N PHE A 304 -3.89 -12.39 -31.61
CA PHE A 304 -3.85 -12.07 -30.18
C PHE A 304 -2.42 -11.87 -29.68
N ALA A 305 -1.47 -12.72 -30.08
CA ALA A 305 -0.06 -12.65 -29.66
C ALA A 305 0.66 -11.35 -30.06
N ASP A 306 0.18 -10.65 -31.09
CA ASP A 306 0.76 -9.39 -31.58
C ASP A 306 0.24 -8.15 -30.79
N GLY A 307 -0.76 -8.34 -29.93
CA GLY A 307 -1.36 -7.29 -29.13
C GLY A 307 -2.14 -6.22 -29.92
N PRO A 308 -2.78 -5.28 -29.20
CA PRO A 308 -3.57 -4.22 -29.81
C PRO A 308 -2.71 -3.10 -30.41
N HIS A 309 -1.47 -2.94 -29.93
CA HIS A 309 -0.51 -1.93 -30.38
C HIS A 309 0.58 -2.53 -31.27
N PRO A 310 1.06 -1.80 -32.31
CA PRO A 310 1.99 -2.35 -33.29
C PRO A 310 3.45 -2.29 -32.83
N PHE A 311 3.80 -3.02 -31.75
CA PHE A 311 5.16 -3.11 -31.23
C PHE A 311 6.17 -3.72 -32.22
N GLU A 312 5.70 -4.46 -33.22
CA GLU A 312 6.51 -5.01 -34.31
C GLU A 312 7.13 -3.93 -35.21
N THR A 313 6.62 -2.70 -35.16
CA THR A 313 7.10 -1.57 -35.96
C THR A 313 8.21 -0.76 -35.29
N LEU A 314 8.50 -1.04 -34.03
CA LEU A 314 9.52 -0.34 -33.25
C LEU A 314 10.91 -0.89 -33.57
N LYS A 315 11.92 -0.02 -33.51
CA LYS A 315 13.33 -0.44 -33.63
C LYS A 315 13.70 -1.22 -32.37
N ARG A 316 14.18 -2.44 -32.57
CA ARG A 316 14.71 -3.31 -31.52
C ARG A 316 16.22 -3.12 -31.40
N VAL A 317 16.73 -3.19 -30.18
CA VAL A 317 18.16 -3.06 -29.86
C VAL A 317 18.54 -4.16 -28.86
N THR A 318 19.80 -4.58 -28.85
CA THR A 318 20.28 -5.65 -27.94
C THR A 318 20.29 -5.20 -26.49
N ASP A 319 20.72 -3.97 -26.27
CA ASP A 319 20.87 -3.35 -24.96
C ASP A 319 19.90 -2.18 -24.85
N PRO A 320 19.35 -1.90 -23.64
CA PRO A 320 18.54 -0.70 -23.43
C PRO A 320 19.25 0.58 -23.86
N THR A 321 18.49 1.61 -24.24
CA THR A 321 19.02 2.91 -24.68
C THR A 321 19.72 3.72 -23.57
N THR A 322 19.68 3.21 -22.34
CA THR A 322 20.39 3.75 -21.17
C THR A 322 21.30 2.67 -20.61
N PHE A 323 22.50 3.07 -20.20
CA PHE A 323 23.54 2.13 -19.76
C PHE A 323 23.20 1.44 -18.44
N ILE A 324 23.56 0.15 -18.33
CA ILE A 324 23.48 -0.64 -17.10
C ILE A 324 24.79 -1.41 -16.96
N ASP A 325 25.58 -1.11 -15.92
CA ASP A 325 26.73 -1.92 -15.49
C ASP A 325 26.24 -3.05 -14.57
N GLU A 326 25.60 -4.06 -15.17
CA GLU A 326 24.92 -5.13 -14.44
C GLU A 326 25.75 -5.79 -13.31
N PRO A 327 27.05 -6.09 -13.49
CA PRO A 327 27.88 -6.62 -12.40
C PRO A 327 27.95 -5.75 -11.15
N ARG A 328 27.65 -4.44 -11.25
CA ARG A 328 27.73 -3.47 -10.16
C ARG A 328 26.36 -2.92 -9.74
N VAL A 329 25.26 -3.48 -10.22
CA VAL A 329 23.92 -3.12 -9.73
C VAL A 329 23.65 -3.83 -8.40
N PRO A 330 23.58 -3.11 -7.27
CA PRO A 330 23.26 -3.73 -5.98
C PRO A 330 21.80 -4.14 -5.90
N ARG A 331 21.55 -5.27 -5.25
CA ARG A 331 20.22 -5.62 -4.74
C ARG A 331 20.00 -4.87 -3.43
N VAL A 332 18.83 -4.25 -3.28
CA VAL A 332 18.42 -3.52 -2.07
C VAL A 332 17.28 -4.24 -1.37
N PRO A 333 17.10 -4.14 -0.04
CA PRO A 333 15.99 -4.80 0.64
C PRO A 333 14.65 -4.17 0.29
N LYS A 334 13.55 -4.93 0.39
CA LYS A 334 12.18 -4.42 0.17
C LYS A 334 11.85 -3.23 1.09
N ARG A 335 12.46 -3.19 2.28
CA ARG A 335 12.39 -2.09 3.27
C ARG A 335 12.83 -0.72 2.73
N THR A 336 13.57 -0.70 1.60
CA THR A 336 13.96 0.52 0.86
C THR A 336 12.76 1.27 0.25
N ASP A 337 11.62 0.60 0.03
CA ASP A 337 10.41 1.23 -0.51
C ASP A 337 9.99 2.43 0.35
N MET A 338 9.84 3.62 -0.26
CA MET A 338 9.49 4.85 0.45
C MET A 338 8.15 4.79 1.18
N PHE A 339 7.18 4.01 0.71
CA PHE A 339 5.92 3.80 1.42
C PHE A 339 6.12 2.94 2.67
N ALA A 340 7.00 1.93 2.60
CA ALA A 340 7.40 1.19 3.79
C ALA A 340 8.16 2.11 4.75
N ARG A 341 9.13 2.90 4.26
CA ARG A 341 9.86 3.88 5.08
C ARG A 341 8.94 4.83 5.83
N ALA A 342 7.91 5.37 5.16
CA ALA A 342 6.89 6.19 5.81
C ALA A 342 6.14 5.41 6.90
N GLN A 343 5.70 4.18 6.63
CA GLN A 343 4.96 3.36 7.60
C GLN A 343 5.75 3.07 8.88
N PHE A 344 7.06 2.87 8.77
CA PHE A 344 7.96 2.64 9.91
C PHE A 344 8.45 3.94 10.58
N GLY A 345 8.02 5.11 10.10
CA GLY A 345 8.37 6.41 10.71
C GLY A 345 9.71 6.99 10.27
N ASP A 346 10.41 6.39 9.30
CA ASP A 346 11.73 6.85 8.83
C ASP A 346 11.71 8.30 8.33
N MET A 347 10.56 8.72 7.80
CA MET A 347 10.33 10.03 7.20
C MET A 347 9.64 11.02 8.16
N GLY A 348 9.49 10.66 9.43
CA GLY A 348 8.83 11.49 10.45
C GLY A 348 7.36 11.14 10.67
N LYS A 349 6.84 11.59 11.82
CA LYS A 349 5.52 11.22 12.36
C LYS A 349 4.36 11.57 11.43
N ARG A 350 4.39 12.76 10.82
CA ARG A 350 3.34 13.21 9.88
C ARG A 350 3.12 12.22 8.72
N LEU A 351 4.22 11.67 8.16
CA LEU A 351 4.12 10.71 7.07
C LEU A 351 3.73 9.33 7.57
N GLN A 352 4.17 8.94 8.76
CA GLN A 352 3.71 7.71 9.41
C GLN A 352 2.21 7.72 9.62
N ASP A 353 1.65 8.82 10.10
CA ASP A 353 0.21 9.00 10.28
C ASP A 353 -0.53 8.98 8.94
N GLY A 354 -0.03 9.69 7.93
CA GLY A 354 -0.58 9.64 6.57
C GLY A 354 -0.49 8.24 5.92
N ALA A 355 0.44 7.40 6.37
CA ALA A 355 0.63 6.02 5.92
C ALA A 355 -0.15 4.98 6.73
N LYS A 356 -0.57 5.31 7.96
CA LYS A 356 -1.22 4.39 8.90
C LYS A 356 -2.47 3.75 8.28
N GLY A 357 -2.58 2.43 8.38
CA GLY A 357 -3.72 1.67 7.80
C GLY A 357 -3.96 1.92 6.30
N GLY A 358 -2.94 2.38 5.57
CA GLY A 358 -3.03 2.76 4.17
C GLY A 358 -3.85 4.03 3.92
N HIS A 359 -3.91 4.97 4.89
CA HIS A 359 -4.75 6.17 4.85
C HIS A 359 -4.67 6.93 3.52
N TYR A 360 -3.46 7.23 3.02
CA TYR A 360 -3.25 7.87 1.71
C TYR A 360 -3.96 7.20 0.52
N ALA A 361 -4.29 5.91 0.62
CA ALA A 361 -5.02 5.17 -0.41
C ALA A 361 -6.51 5.01 -0.10
N ARG A 362 -6.91 4.86 1.16
CA ARG A 362 -8.33 4.71 1.56
C ARG A 362 -9.08 6.03 1.72
N LYS A 363 -8.36 7.16 1.72
CA LYS A 363 -8.90 8.53 1.71
C LYS A 363 -10.00 8.74 0.68
N SER A 364 -9.92 8.04 -0.46
CA SER A 364 -10.87 8.06 -1.57
C SER A 364 -11.65 6.74 -1.61
N ALA A 365 -12.98 6.80 -1.53
CA ALA A 365 -13.86 5.62 -1.52
C ALA A 365 -13.69 4.72 -2.76
N PRO A 366 -13.61 5.24 -4.02
CA PRO A 366 -13.36 4.40 -5.19
C PRO A 366 -12.06 3.57 -5.09
N SER A 367 -11.02 4.16 -4.50
CA SER A 367 -9.73 3.49 -4.30
C SER A 367 -9.82 2.42 -3.22
N MET A 368 -10.49 2.68 -2.09
CA MET A 368 -10.69 1.67 -1.04
C MET A 368 -11.52 0.47 -1.55
N ALA A 369 -12.54 0.75 -2.37
CA ALA A 369 -13.37 -0.27 -3.00
C ALA A 369 -12.54 -1.27 -3.82
N GLN A 370 -11.61 -0.75 -4.63
CA GLN A 370 -10.68 -1.55 -5.45
C GLN A 370 -9.62 -2.26 -4.60
N ARG A 371 -9.10 -1.56 -3.58
CA ARG A 371 -8.03 -2.05 -2.70
C ARG A 371 -8.42 -3.33 -1.95
N SER A 372 -9.69 -3.44 -1.56
CA SER A 372 -10.22 -4.60 -0.82
C SER A 372 -10.04 -5.90 -1.61
N MET A 373 -10.51 -5.93 -2.86
CA MET A 373 -10.36 -7.08 -3.75
C MET A 373 -8.88 -7.32 -4.13
N LEU A 374 -8.13 -6.24 -4.35
CA LEU A 374 -6.69 -6.34 -4.63
C LEU A 374 -5.93 -7.04 -3.49
N GLY A 375 -6.30 -6.76 -2.23
CA GLY A 375 -5.76 -7.47 -1.07
C GLY A 375 -6.16 -8.94 -1.05
N ALA A 376 -7.40 -9.28 -1.38
CA ALA A 376 -7.87 -10.67 -1.44
C ALA A 376 -7.05 -11.54 -2.41
N PHE A 377 -6.65 -10.98 -3.54
CA PHE A 377 -5.83 -11.69 -4.54
C PHE A 377 -4.39 -11.99 -4.09
N VAL A 378 -3.89 -11.37 -3.02
CA VAL A 378 -2.56 -11.70 -2.47
C VAL A 378 -2.47 -13.20 -2.12
N LEU A 379 -3.57 -13.82 -1.68
CA LEU A 379 -3.63 -15.24 -1.34
C LEU A 379 -3.49 -16.19 -2.55
N LEU A 380 -3.65 -15.67 -3.78
CA LEU A 380 -3.65 -16.44 -5.02
C LEU A 380 -2.41 -16.17 -5.91
N GLN A 381 -1.62 -15.14 -5.58
CA GLN A 381 -0.48 -14.68 -6.39
C GLN A 381 0.63 -15.73 -6.54
N ASP A 382 0.79 -16.58 -5.53
CA ASP A 382 1.78 -17.66 -5.45
C ASP A 382 1.11 -18.98 -5.05
N GLY A 383 1.77 -20.11 -5.30
CA GLY A 383 1.25 -21.43 -4.95
C GLY A 383 2.05 -22.57 -5.55
N GLU A 384 1.64 -23.79 -5.20
CA GLU A 384 2.28 -25.00 -5.72
C GLU A 384 1.98 -25.20 -7.22
N SER A 385 2.94 -25.79 -7.92
CA SER A 385 2.80 -26.21 -9.31
C SER A 385 2.15 -27.58 -9.39
N ALA A 386 1.27 -27.79 -10.36
CA ALA A 386 0.68 -29.10 -10.63
C ALA A 386 1.71 -30.06 -11.24
N ASP A 387 1.41 -31.36 -11.25
CA ASP A 387 2.09 -32.30 -12.14
C ASP A 387 1.48 -32.17 -13.54
N GLY A 388 2.05 -31.25 -14.33
CA GLY A 388 1.51 -30.81 -15.62
C GLY A 388 2.41 -31.14 -16.82
N PRO A 389 1.96 -30.84 -18.06
CA PRO A 389 2.63 -31.23 -19.30
C PRO A 389 4.01 -30.60 -19.56
N ARG A 390 4.40 -29.55 -18.84
CA ARG A 390 5.71 -28.84 -18.92
C ARG A 390 6.23 -28.63 -20.37
N PRO A 391 5.53 -27.85 -21.22
CA PRO A 391 5.93 -27.62 -22.61
C PRO A 391 7.30 -26.92 -22.72
N ALA A 392 8.20 -27.48 -23.55
CA ALA A 392 9.60 -27.07 -23.63
C ALA A 392 9.93 -26.03 -24.73
N ASP A 393 9.05 -25.79 -25.71
CA ASP A 393 9.30 -24.85 -26.82
C ASP A 393 9.17 -23.39 -26.34
N PRO A 394 10.28 -22.63 -26.22
CA PRO A 394 10.24 -21.29 -25.66
C PRO A 394 9.47 -20.28 -26.52
N GLN A 395 9.47 -20.46 -27.85
CA GLN A 395 8.81 -19.55 -28.77
C GLN A 395 7.29 -19.77 -28.74
N ARG A 396 6.85 -21.04 -28.74
CA ARG A 396 5.43 -21.37 -28.60
C ARG A 396 4.89 -20.90 -27.26
N ASN A 397 5.62 -21.13 -26.17
CA ASN A 397 5.27 -20.67 -24.82
C ASN A 397 5.11 -19.15 -24.76
N ALA A 398 6.06 -18.41 -25.33
CA ALA A 398 6.01 -16.96 -25.43
C ALA A 398 4.75 -16.45 -26.17
N LEU A 399 4.39 -17.08 -27.29
CA LEU A 399 3.20 -16.73 -28.06
C LEU A 399 1.91 -17.02 -27.28
N ASN A 400 1.82 -18.17 -26.60
CA ASN A 400 0.67 -18.53 -25.77
C ASN A 400 0.45 -17.55 -24.62
N ILE A 401 1.53 -17.17 -23.91
CA ILE A 401 1.47 -16.18 -22.83
C ILE A 401 0.99 -14.82 -23.34
N LYS A 402 1.57 -14.32 -24.43
CA LYS A 402 1.18 -13.03 -25.00
C LYS A 402 -0.28 -13.04 -25.42
N ALA A 403 -0.69 -14.02 -26.22
CA ALA A 403 -2.06 -14.13 -26.68
C ALA A 403 -3.06 -14.24 -25.52
N ALA A 404 -2.76 -15.06 -24.51
CA ALA A 404 -3.60 -15.20 -23.33
C ALA A 404 -3.73 -13.89 -22.53
N ALA A 405 -2.61 -13.19 -22.28
CA ALA A 405 -2.64 -11.92 -21.56
C ALA A 405 -3.42 -10.83 -22.33
N TYR A 406 -3.23 -10.73 -23.65
CA TYR A 406 -4.00 -9.81 -24.50
C TYR A 406 -5.49 -10.18 -24.59
N PHE A 407 -5.81 -11.47 -24.68
CA PHE A 407 -7.19 -11.97 -24.65
C PHE A 407 -7.91 -11.60 -23.34
N LEU A 408 -7.22 -11.76 -22.21
CA LEU A 408 -7.73 -11.39 -20.89
C LEU A 408 -7.96 -9.87 -20.77
N GLY A 409 -7.12 -9.06 -21.41
CA GLY A 409 -7.29 -7.60 -21.49
C GLY A 409 -6.11 -6.79 -20.94
N VAL A 410 -4.90 -7.33 -20.98
CA VAL A 410 -3.66 -6.57 -20.75
C VAL A 410 -3.37 -5.67 -21.96
N ASP A 411 -2.90 -4.45 -21.74
CA ASP A 411 -2.70 -3.47 -22.83
C ASP A 411 -1.35 -3.65 -23.55
N ALA A 412 -0.29 -4.04 -22.82
CA ALA A 412 1.00 -4.41 -23.40
C ALA A 412 1.70 -5.50 -22.58
N VAL A 413 2.34 -6.46 -23.28
CA VAL A 413 3.02 -7.62 -22.71
C VAL A 413 4.39 -7.78 -23.35
N GLY A 414 5.41 -8.01 -22.54
CA GLY A 414 6.77 -8.26 -22.98
C GLY A 414 7.45 -9.31 -22.10
N LEU A 415 8.34 -10.09 -22.70
CA LEU A 415 9.03 -11.20 -22.06
C LEU A 415 10.53 -10.93 -21.99
N SER A 416 11.16 -11.23 -20.86
CA SER A 416 12.60 -11.06 -20.71
C SER A 416 13.17 -12.06 -19.70
N ARG A 417 14.51 -12.15 -19.66
CA ARG A 417 15.21 -12.72 -18.51
C ARG A 417 14.86 -11.96 -17.23
N CYS A 418 15.02 -12.61 -16.08
CA CYS A 418 14.87 -12.03 -14.74
C CYS A 418 16.21 -12.11 -13.99
N PRO A 419 17.16 -11.18 -14.24
CA PRO A 419 18.48 -11.21 -13.64
C PRO A 419 18.44 -11.06 -12.13
N LYS A 420 19.42 -11.61 -11.39
CA LYS A 420 19.45 -11.51 -9.91
C LYS A 420 19.34 -10.07 -9.38
N TRP A 421 19.91 -9.09 -10.08
CA TRP A 421 19.89 -7.68 -9.68
C TRP A 421 18.51 -7.01 -9.81
N THR A 422 17.55 -7.63 -10.50
CA THR A 422 16.15 -7.15 -10.54
C THR A 422 15.34 -7.61 -9.33
N TRP A 423 15.88 -8.48 -8.48
CA TRP A 423 15.23 -8.93 -7.25
C TRP A 423 15.66 -8.06 -6.07
N TYR A 424 14.73 -7.76 -5.17
CA TYR A 424 15.11 -7.22 -3.86
C TYR A 424 16.06 -8.20 -3.17
N SER A 425 16.95 -7.71 -2.30
CA SER A 425 17.88 -8.57 -1.55
C SER A 425 17.18 -9.36 -0.44
N HIS A 426 16.16 -8.76 0.18
CA HIS A 426 15.39 -9.34 1.28
C HIS A 426 13.89 -9.03 1.13
N ASP A 427 13.05 -9.94 1.62
CA ASP A 427 11.59 -9.84 1.58
C ASP A 427 11.02 -8.90 2.66
N ALA A 428 9.70 -8.87 2.78
CA ALA A 428 8.99 -8.04 3.76
C ALA A 428 9.31 -8.39 5.22
N THR A 429 9.77 -9.61 5.48
CA THR A 429 10.15 -10.11 6.80
C THR A 429 11.64 -9.90 7.10
N GLY A 430 12.40 -9.34 6.16
CA GLY A 430 13.86 -9.23 6.25
C GLY A 430 14.59 -10.53 5.97
N ALA A 431 13.91 -11.57 5.45
CA ALA A 431 14.56 -12.81 5.05
C ALA A 431 15.27 -12.62 3.69
N PRO A 432 16.50 -13.15 3.52
CA PRO A 432 17.19 -13.09 2.23
C PRO A 432 16.39 -13.76 1.12
N ILE A 433 16.34 -13.12 -0.04
CA ILE A 433 15.73 -13.70 -1.24
C ILE A 433 16.84 -14.39 -2.03
N ASP A 434 16.68 -15.68 -2.30
CA ASP A 434 17.38 -16.35 -3.40
C ASP A 434 16.43 -16.41 -4.61
N PRO A 435 16.71 -15.69 -5.71
CA PRO A 435 15.81 -15.61 -6.86
C PRO A 435 15.36 -16.99 -7.36
N PRO A 436 14.07 -17.36 -7.22
CA PRO A 436 13.59 -18.70 -7.56
C PRO A 436 13.33 -18.88 -9.06
N HIS A 437 13.29 -17.78 -9.83
CA HIS A 437 12.90 -17.75 -11.23
C HIS A 437 13.87 -16.90 -12.04
N ASP A 438 14.06 -17.27 -13.31
CA ASP A 438 14.96 -16.60 -14.25
C ASP A 438 14.24 -15.99 -15.46
N GLN A 439 12.91 -16.10 -15.52
CA GLN A 439 12.07 -15.48 -16.56
C GLN A 439 11.12 -14.45 -15.96
N ALA A 440 10.83 -13.39 -16.72
CA ALA A 440 9.90 -12.34 -16.38
C ALA A 440 8.91 -12.07 -17.52
N ILE A 441 7.63 -12.00 -17.16
CA ILE A 441 6.50 -11.63 -18.02
C ILE A 441 5.99 -10.29 -17.52
N SER A 442 6.43 -9.21 -18.16
CA SER A 442 6.05 -7.85 -17.83
C SER A 442 4.72 -7.50 -18.49
N MET A 443 3.78 -6.94 -17.72
CA MET A 443 2.45 -6.57 -18.18
C MET A 443 2.17 -5.11 -17.83
N ILE A 444 1.58 -4.38 -18.76
CA ILE A 444 1.12 -3.00 -18.58
C ILE A 444 -0.41 -2.95 -18.66
N VAL A 445 -1.00 -2.24 -17.71
CA VAL A 445 -2.40 -1.81 -17.73
C VAL A 445 -2.47 -0.28 -17.80
N ASP A 446 -3.25 0.24 -18.74
CA ASP A 446 -3.51 1.67 -18.90
C ASP A 446 -4.35 2.21 -17.73
N GLN A 447 -3.95 3.36 -17.18
CA GLN A 447 -4.68 4.07 -16.11
C GLN A 447 -5.93 4.83 -16.60
N GLY A 448 -6.14 4.92 -17.91
CA GLY A 448 -7.30 5.54 -18.55
C GLY A 448 -7.07 7.01 -18.91
N PHE A 449 -7.09 7.33 -20.21
CA PHE A 449 -6.86 8.68 -20.72
C PHE A 449 -7.95 9.66 -20.26
N GLU A 450 -9.20 9.27 -20.40
CA GLU A 450 -10.34 10.17 -20.25
C GLU A 450 -10.48 10.66 -18.81
N THR A 451 -10.35 9.77 -17.83
CA THR A 451 -10.37 10.20 -16.41
C THR A 451 -9.18 11.11 -16.10
N MET A 452 -8.00 10.82 -16.66
CA MET A 452 -6.80 11.65 -16.46
C MET A 452 -6.94 13.05 -17.10
N GLU A 453 -7.67 13.19 -18.19
CA GLU A 453 -7.99 14.48 -18.82
C GLU A 453 -8.83 15.37 -17.88
N GLY A 454 -9.79 14.78 -17.18
CA GLY A 454 -10.61 15.50 -16.20
C GLY A 454 -9.86 15.86 -14.91
N ALA A 455 -8.84 15.07 -14.55
CA ALA A 455 -8.17 15.15 -13.26
C ALA A 455 -7.05 16.20 -13.25
N SER A 456 -6.73 16.77 -12.09
CA SER A 456 -5.50 17.56 -11.85
C SER A 456 -4.24 16.67 -11.87
N GLY A 457 -4.44 15.38 -11.64
CA GLY A 457 -3.40 14.37 -11.46
C GLY A 457 -3.06 14.12 -9.99
N ASP A 458 -3.53 14.95 -9.07
CA ASP A 458 -3.29 14.91 -7.62
C ASP A 458 -4.54 15.29 -6.80
N ASP A 459 -5.71 15.10 -7.40
CA ASP A 459 -7.03 15.26 -6.79
C ASP A 459 -7.57 13.91 -6.26
N TRP A 460 -8.88 13.85 -5.98
CA TRP A 460 -9.55 12.73 -5.34
C TRP A 460 -9.63 11.43 -6.17
N ILE A 461 -9.40 11.49 -7.49
CA ILE A 461 -9.45 10.31 -8.35
C ILE A 461 -8.07 9.72 -8.65
N SER A 462 -6.98 10.47 -8.39
CA SER A 462 -5.61 10.09 -8.75
C SER A 462 -5.22 8.69 -8.25
N VAL A 463 -5.46 8.40 -6.97
CA VAL A 463 -5.16 7.08 -6.41
C VAL A 463 -6.06 5.97 -6.98
N ALA A 464 -7.32 6.25 -7.30
CA ALA A 464 -8.25 5.27 -7.87
C ALA A 464 -7.81 4.86 -9.29
N GLN A 465 -7.25 5.77 -10.09
CA GLN A 465 -6.64 5.43 -11.40
C GLN A 465 -5.51 4.40 -11.23
N SER A 466 -4.67 4.57 -10.21
CA SER A 466 -3.63 3.62 -9.87
C SER A 466 -4.19 2.28 -9.37
N MET A 467 -5.13 2.32 -8.42
CA MET A 467 -5.70 1.11 -7.80
C MET A 467 -6.49 0.26 -8.80
N ARG A 468 -7.22 0.87 -9.73
CA ARG A 468 -7.86 0.16 -10.85
C ARG A 468 -6.85 -0.65 -11.65
N ALA A 469 -5.77 -0.02 -12.09
CA ALA A 469 -4.77 -0.67 -12.93
C ALA A 469 -3.99 -1.75 -12.16
N TYR A 470 -3.70 -1.53 -10.88
CA TYR A 470 -3.08 -2.53 -10.01
C TYR A 470 -4.00 -3.74 -9.76
N LEU A 471 -5.27 -3.50 -9.45
CA LEU A 471 -6.28 -4.55 -9.29
C LEU A 471 -6.36 -5.40 -10.57
N ARG A 472 -6.45 -4.73 -11.72
CA ARG A 472 -6.50 -5.40 -13.02
C ARG A 472 -5.30 -6.32 -13.23
N PHE A 473 -4.09 -5.81 -13.00
CA PHE A 473 -2.90 -6.65 -13.12
C PHE A 473 -2.96 -7.83 -12.14
N SER A 474 -3.31 -7.59 -10.87
CA SER A 474 -3.36 -8.66 -9.87
C SER A 474 -4.31 -9.79 -10.25
N LEU A 475 -5.43 -9.46 -10.92
CA LEU A 475 -6.33 -10.45 -11.50
C LEU A 475 -5.70 -11.15 -12.71
N LEU A 476 -5.34 -10.40 -13.75
CA LEU A 476 -4.95 -10.98 -15.03
C LEU A 476 -3.57 -11.66 -14.98
N GLY A 477 -2.58 -11.02 -14.36
CA GLY A 477 -1.26 -11.60 -14.11
C GLY A 477 -1.34 -12.80 -13.16
N GLY A 478 -2.26 -12.75 -12.20
CA GLY A 478 -2.59 -13.87 -11.33
C GLY A 478 -3.10 -15.10 -12.09
N VAL A 479 -4.06 -14.92 -13.00
CA VAL A 479 -4.55 -15.97 -13.90
C VAL A 479 -3.43 -16.54 -14.76
N ILE A 480 -2.53 -15.70 -15.30
CA ILE A 480 -1.38 -16.18 -16.09
C ILE A 480 -0.41 -17.00 -15.22
N ALA A 481 -0.09 -16.53 -14.01
CA ALA A 481 0.75 -17.29 -13.08
C ALA A 481 0.11 -18.64 -12.73
N ARG A 482 -1.21 -18.66 -12.45
CA ARG A 482 -1.95 -19.90 -12.20
C ARG A 482 -1.93 -20.84 -13.40
N GLN A 483 -2.10 -20.32 -14.61
CA GLN A 483 -2.02 -21.12 -15.84
C GLN A 483 -0.65 -21.79 -15.99
N ILE A 484 0.43 -21.06 -15.73
CA ILE A 484 1.78 -21.61 -15.80
C ILE A 484 1.99 -22.71 -14.73
N ARG A 485 1.45 -22.51 -13.51
CA ARG A 485 1.44 -23.52 -12.45
C ARG A 485 0.64 -24.77 -12.83
N ASN A 486 -0.51 -24.61 -13.48
CA ASN A 486 -1.29 -25.74 -14.00
C ASN A 486 -0.51 -26.55 -15.06
N LEU A 487 0.40 -25.90 -15.80
CA LEU A 487 1.28 -26.57 -16.76
C LEU A 487 2.50 -27.24 -16.12
N GLY A 488 2.67 -27.09 -14.80
CA GLY A 488 3.71 -27.73 -14.01
C GLY A 488 5.00 -26.95 -13.85
N TYR A 489 5.01 -25.66 -14.18
CA TYR A 489 6.12 -24.74 -13.91
C TYR A 489 5.84 -23.90 -12.67
N LYS A 490 6.89 -23.42 -11.99
CA LYS A 490 6.75 -22.46 -10.88
C LYS A 490 6.43 -21.09 -11.45
N ALA A 491 5.51 -20.37 -10.83
CA ALA A 491 5.21 -19.00 -11.22
C ALA A 491 4.57 -18.20 -10.09
N LYS A 492 4.97 -16.92 -9.98
CA LYS A 492 4.44 -15.95 -9.01
C LYS A 492 4.08 -14.64 -9.69
N ALA A 493 2.90 -14.11 -9.38
CA ALA A 493 2.51 -12.76 -9.79
C ALA A 493 2.98 -11.74 -8.74
N HIS A 494 3.79 -10.76 -9.16
CA HIS A 494 4.30 -9.67 -8.32
C HIS A 494 3.45 -8.42 -8.52
N SER A 495 2.53 -8.17 -7.60
CA SER A 495 1.62 -7.04 -7.57
C SER A 495 2.19 -5.85 -6.77
N VAL A 496 1.41 -4.76 -6.70
CA VAL A 496 1.72 -3.64 -5.78
C VAL A 496 1.55 -4.03 -4.31
N MET A 497 0.73 -5.05 -4.01
CA MET A 497 0.49 -5.50 -2.64
C MET A 497 1.52 -6.51 -2.20
N ASP A 498 1.99 -7.39 -3.07
CA ASP A 498 3.10 -8.28 -2.78
C ASP A 498 3.94 -8.55 -4.04
N GLY A 499 5.24 -8.27 -3.92
CA GLY A 499 6.22 -8.35 -4.99
C GLY A 499 7.64 -8.43 -4.42
N GLU A 500 8.53 -9.08 -5.19
CA GLU A 500 9.92 -9.36 -4.82
C GLU A 500 10.90 -8.91 -5.91
N VAL A 501 10.38 -8.33 -6.99
CA VAL A 501 11.14 -7.83 -8.13
C VAL A 501 10.88 -6.34 -8.37
N LEU A 502 11.91 -5.66 -8.87
CA LEU A 502 11.86 -4.30 -9.37
C LEU A 502 11.32 -4.34 -10.80
N GLN A 503 10.12 -3.78 -11.01
CA GLN A 503 9.44 -3.82 -12.30
C GLN A 503 10.07 -2.93 -13.39
N PRO A 504 10.55 -1.70 -13.11
CA PRO A 504 11.12 -0.82 -14.15
C PRO A 504 12.21 -1.47 -15.02
N PRO A 505 13.26 -2.13 -14.47
CA PRO A 505 14.25 -2.77 -15.32
C PRO A 505 13.68 -3.91 -16.17
N LEU A 506 12.69 -4.65 -15.67
CA LEU A 506 12.06 -5.74 -16.42
C LEU A 506 11.22 -5.22 -17.60
N LEU A 507 10.61 -4.04 -17.47
CA LEU A 507 9.95 -3.35 -18.60
C LEU A 507 10.94 -2.91 -19.69
N LEU A 508 12.13 -2.45 -19.28
CA LEU A 508 13.20 -2.07 -20.21
C LEU A 508 13.72 -3.29 -20.98
N LEU A 509 14.06 -4.35 -20.25
CA LEU A 509 14.59 -5.59 -20.82
C LEU A 509 13.58 -6.27 -21.76
N SER A 510 12.28 -6.16 -21.46
CA SER A 510 11.22 -6.73 -22.30
C SER A 510 10.79 -5.84 -23.47
N GLY A 511 11.45 -4.68 -23.66
CA GLY A 511 11.13 -3.74 -24.75
C GLY A 511 9.74 -3.13 -24.68
N LEU A 512 9.22 -2.90 -23.48
CA LEU A 512 7.92 -2.25 -23.27
C LEU A 512 8.00 -0.73 -23.10
N GLY A 513 9.19 -0.17 -22.98
CA GLY A 513 9.40 1.26 -22.90
C GLY A 513 10.87 1.62 -22.75
N GLU A 514 11.11 2.92 -22.55
CA GLU A 514 12.44 3.50 -22.31
C GLU A 514 12.44 4.32 -21.01
N VAL A 515 13.63 4.54 -20.44
CA VAL A 515 13.82 5.44 -19.29
C VAL A 515 13.38 6.85 -19.67
N SER A 516 12.57 7.48 -18.82
CA SER A 516 12.04 8.83 -19.04
C SER A 516 12.55 9.82 -18.00
N ARG A 517 12.42 11.13 -18.28
CA ARG A 517 12.76 12.19 -17.32
C ARG A 517 11.99 12.10 -16.00
N ILE A 518 10.79 11.52 -15.99
CA ILE A 518 10.00 11.31 -14.77
C ILE A 518 10.81 10.50 -13.73
N GLY A 519 11.75 9.68 -14.19
CA GLY A 519 12.69 8.92 -13.38
C GLY A 519 12.27 7.47 -13.29
N GLU A 520 11.58 7.11 -12.21
CA GLU A 520 11.19 5.72 -11.91
C GLU A 520 10.00 5.20 -12.74
N VAL A 521 9.60 5.95 -13.78
CA VAL A 521 8.53 5.58 -14.72
C VAL A 521 9.13 5.30 -16.09
N ILE A 522 9.05 4.03 -16.51
CA ILE A 522 9.37 3.62 -17.87
C ILE A 522 8.23 4.06 -18.78
N LEU A 523 8.55 4.82 -19.82
CA LEU A 523 7.56 5.40 -20.71
C LEU A 523 7.34 4.50 -21.92
N ASN A 524 6.08 4.16 -22.17
CA ASN A 524 5.67 3.32 -23.29
C ASN A 524 5.43 4.19 -24.56
N PRO A 525 5.84 3.73 -25.76
CA PRO A 525 5.70 4.49 -27.00
C PRO A 525 4.25 4.80 -27.45
N PHE A 526 3.28 4.03 -26.97
CA PHE A 526 1.86 4.15 -27.37
C PHE A 526 0.97 4.70 -26.26
N LEU A 527 1.20 4.25 -25.03
CA LEU A 527 0.44 4.66 -23.84
C LEU A 527 1.09 5.83 -23.09
N GLY A 528 2.29 6.24 -23.50
CA GLY A 528 3.08 7.21 -22.76
C GLY A 528 3.42 6.69 -21.35
N PRO A 529 3.50 7.57 -20.34
CA PRO A 529 3.71 7.16 -18.96
C PRO A 529 2.41 6.75 -18.23
N ARG A 530 1.25 6.71 -18.91
CA ARG A 530 -0.09 6.48 -18.33
C ARG A 530 -0.36 5.01 -17.98
N LEU A 531 0.57 4.37 -17.28
CA LEU A 531 0.55 2.94 -17.05
C LEU A 531 0.76 2.58 -15.58
N LYS A 532 0.26 1.41 -15.20
CA LYS A 532 0.83 0.62 -14.12
C LYS A 532 1.34 -0.68 -14.70
N SER A 533 2.41 -1.18 -14.11
CA SER A 533 2.96 -2.46 -14.46
C SER A 533 2.73 -3.49 -13.36
N GLY A 534 2.85 -4.74 -13.74
CA GLY A 534 3.12 -5.85 -12.86
C GLY A 534 3.90 -6.93 -13.61
N VAL A 535 4.46 -7.88 -12.88
CA VAL A 535 5.34 -8.90 -13.43
C VAL A 535 4.91 -10.27 -12.94
N VAL A 536 4.87 -11.26 -13.82
CA VAL A 536 4.87 -12.68 -13.44
C VAL A 536 6.27 -13.23 -13.64
N THR A 537 6.88 -13.83 -12.61
CA THR A 537 8.15 -14.56 -12.76
C THR A 537 7.89 -16.06 -12.83
N THR A 538 8.74 -16.79 -13.55
CA THR A 538 8.58 -18.25 -13.74
C THR A 538 9.89 -18.96 -14.10
N ASP A 539 9.94 -20.28 -13.94
CA ASP A 539 10.96 -21.18 -14.49
C ASP A 539 10.55 -21.84 -15.84
N MET A 540 9.38 -21.47 -16.40
CA MET A 540 8.93 -21.91 -17.72
C MET A 540 9.83 -21.33 -18.81
N PRO A 541 10.41 -22.12 -19.74
CA PRO A 541 11.30 -21.58 -20.76
C PRO A 541 10.53 -20.67 -21.73
N LEU A 542 11.05 -19.44 -21.96
CA LEU A 542 10.44 -18.42 -22.82
C LEU A 542 11.44 -17.81 -23.81
N ALA A 543 10.98 -17.56 -25.03
CA ALA A 543 11.68 -16.66 -25.95
C ALA A 543 11.48 -15.21 -25.48
N HIS A 544 12.57 -14.44 -25.42
CA HIS A 544 12.56 -13.06 -24.93
C HIS A 544 12.30 -12.05 -26.06
N ASP A 545 11.65 -10.96 -25.69
CA ASP A 545 11.66 -9.73 -26.47
C ASP A 545 13.00 -9.01 -26.33
N LEU A 546 13.28 -8.13 -27.28
CA LEU A 546 14.43 -7.23 -27.21
C LEU A 546 14.00 -5.84 -26.74
N PRO A 547 14.87 -5.10 -26.01
CA PRO A 547 14.70 -3.69 -25.74
C PRO A 547 14.38 -2.86 -27.00
N ILE A 548 13.76 -1.70 -26.81
CA ILE A 548 13.33 -0.81 -27.89
C ILE A 548 14.10 0.51 -27.87
N ASP A 549 14.19 1.13 -29.05
CA ASP A 549 14.64 2.51 -29.24
C ASP A 549 13.60 3.24 -30.09
N PHE A 550 12.82 4.10 -29.46
CA PHE A 550 11.85 4.98 -30.11
C PHE A 550 12.24 6.45 -29.97
N GLY A 551 13.52 6.74 -29.72
CA GLY A 551 14.04 8.11 -29.66
C GLY A 551 13.68 8.88 -28.38
N LEU A 552 13.22 8.20 -27.32
CA LEU A 552 12.76 8.88 -26.11
C LEU A 552 13.88 9.65 -25.41
N GLN A 553 15.10 9.12 -25.40
CA GLN A 553 16.23 9.75 -24.70
C GLN A 553 16.42 11.19 -25.18
N SER A 554 16.51 11.39 -26.49
CA SER A 554 16.66 12.72 -27.08
C SER A 554 15.42 13.60 -26.88
N PHE A 555 14.22 13.02 -26.85
CA PHE A 555 13.01 13.77 -26.59
C PHE A 555 12.98 14.31 -25.15
N CYS A 556 13.28 13.46 -24.16
CA CYS A 556 13.32 13.83 -22.75
C CYS A 556 14.47 14.78 -22.42
N GLU A 557 15.63 14.66 -23.07
CA GLU A 557 16.73 15.64 -22.95
C GLU A 557 16.27 17.07 -23.28
N ALA A 558 15.38 17.22 -24.26
CA ALA A 558 14.85 18.50 -24.73
C ALA A 558 13.54 18.97 -24.04
N CYS A 559 12.89 18.12 -23.24
CA CYS A 559 11.57 18.40 -22.66
C CYS A 559 11.60 18.36 -21.13
N ASN A 560 11.16 19.45 -20.49
CA ASN A 560 11.07 19.58 -19.03
C ASN A 560 9.64 19.65 -18.48
N LYS A 561 8.61 19.36 -19.30
CA LYS A 561 7.20 19.53 -18.90
C LYS A 561 6.83 18.76 -17.64
N CYS A 562 7.20 17.48 -17.53
CA CYS A 562 6.94 16.71 -16.31
C CYS A 562 7.64 17.26 -15.05
N ALA A 563 8.85 17.82 -15.20
CA ALA A 563 9.58 18.46 -14.11
C ALA A 563 8.90 19.76 -13.69
N ARG A 564 8.54 20.60 -14.66
CA ARG A 564 7.86 21.88 -14.47
C ARG A 564 6.52 21.73 -13.76
N GLU A 565 5.77 20.69 -14.12
CA GLU A 565 4.43 20.46 -13.59
C GLU A 565 4.40 19.63 -12.29
N CYS A 566 5.56 19.24 -11.75
CA CYS A 566 5.66 18.42 -10.53
C CYS A 566 5.37 19.28 -9.29
N PRO A 567 4.27 19.02 -8.53
CA PRO A 567 3.89 19.87 -7.39
C PRO A 567 4.94 19.90 -6.26
N SER A 568 5.67 18.80 -6.09
CA SER A 568 6.70 18.67 -5.06
C SER A 568 8.10 19.07 -5.52
N GLY A 569 8.28 19.42 -6.80
CA GLY A 569 9.59 19.68 -7.39
C GLY A 569 10.56 18.48 -7.31
N ALA A 570 10.05 17.25 -7.35
CA ALA A 570 10.85 16.04 -7.17
C ALA A 570 11.57 15.56 -8.45
N ILE A 571 11.12 16.01 -9.62
CA ILE A 571 11.65 15.56 -10.90
C ILE A 571 12.78 16.50 -11.35
N THR A 572 13.90 15.93 -11.76
CA THR A 572 15.07 16.69 -12.22
C THR A 572 14.86 17.33 -13.59
N ALA A 573 15.21 18.61 -13.71
CA ALA A 573 15.36 19.32 -14.98
C ALA A 573 16.76 19.14 -15.58
N GLY A 574 17.70 18.54 -14.84
CA GLY A 574 19.09 18.33 -15.25
C GLY A 574 19.31 17.14 -16.20
N PRO A 575 20.58 16.82 -16.51
CA PRO A 575 20.95 15.68 -17.35
C PRO A 575 20.77 14.34 -16.61
N LYS A 576 20.89 13.23 -17.36
CA LYS A 576 21.00 11.89 -16.77
C LYS A 576 22.29 11.75 -15.98
N THR A 577 22.23 10.93 -14.95
CA THR A 577 23.35 10.58 -14.07
C THR A 577 23.38 9.08 -13.82
N MET A 578 24.45 8.59 -13.22
CA MET A 578 24.58 7.20 -12.79
C MET A 578 24.09 7.03 -11.36
N PHE A 579 23.16 6.10 -11.14
CA PHE A 579 22.64 5.72 -9.84
C PHE A 579 22.69 4.19 -9.72
N ASN A 580 23.30 3.64 -8.66
CA ASN A 580 23.37 2.19 -8.43
C ASN A 580 23.79 1.35 -9.66
N GLY A 581 24.74 1.86 -10.47
CA GLY A 581 25.25 1.15 -11.64
C GLY A 581 24.45 1.34 -12.94
N TYR A 582 23.38 2.13 -12.95
CA TYR A 582 22.58 2.40 -14.15
C TYR A 582 22.34 3.89 -14.42
N GLU A 583 22.15 4.23 -15.69
CA GLU A 583 21.90 5.58 -16.19
C GLU A 583 20.42 5.96 -16.04
N ILE A 584 20.12 7.10 -15.41
CA ILE A 584 18.74 7.54 -15.15
C ILE A 584 18.63 9.06 -14.94
N TRP A 585 17.44 9.63 -15.19
CA TRP A 585 17.02 10.89 -14.58
C TRP A 585 16.48 10.62 -13.18
N LYS A 586 17.35 10.53 -12.17
CA LYS A 586 16.90 10.17 -10.83
C LYS A 586 16.05 11.29 -10.21
N SER A 587 14.82 10.97 -9.82
CA SER A 587 13.94 11.85 -9.05
C SER A 587 14.22 11.76 -7.54
N ASP A 588 13.86 12.81 -6.81
CA ASP A 588 13.84 12.81 -5.34
C ASP A 588 12.61 12.00 -4.86
N SER A 589 12.79 10.69 -4.71
CA SER A 589 11.73 9.77 -4.29
C SER A 589 11.17 10.10 -2.90
N GLN A 590 11.96 10.74 -2.01
CA GLN A 590 11.47 11.18 -0.71
C GLN A 590 10.47 12.32 -0.88
N LYS A 591 10.81 13.39 -1.61
CA LYS A 591 9.87 14.50 -1.90
C LYS A 591 8.59 14.01 -2.57
N CYS A 592 8.70 13.10 -3.54
CA CYS A 592 7.55 12.53 -4.23
C CYS A 592 6.66 11.71 -3.27
N ALA A 593 7.24 10.83 -2.45
CA ALA A 593 6.50 10.04 -1.48
C ALA A 593 5.84 10.93 -0.42
N THR A 594 6.56 11.93 0.12
CA THR A 594 6.01 12.92 1.06
C THR A 594 4.73 13.54 0.50
N TYR A 595 4.81 14.14 -0.70
CA TYR A 595 3.65 14.79 -1.31
C TYR A 595 2.49 13.82 -1.55
N ARG A 596 2.78 12.62 -2.04
CA ARG A 596 1.75 11.60 -2.32
C ARG A 596 1.04 11.15 -1.05
N ILE A 597 1.75 11.05 0.07
CA ILE A 597 1.19 10.59 1.35
C ILE A 597 0.41 11.70 2.05
N THR A 598 0.88 12.94 1.98
CA THR A 598 0.36 14.03 2.83
C THR A 598 -0.47 15.09 2.10
N THR A 599 -0.79 14.90 0.81
CA THR A 599 -1.61 15.88 0.08
C THR A 599 -3.02 15.96 0.66
N GLU A 600 -3.46 17.17 1.00
CA GLU A 600 -4.76 17.43 1.64
C GLU A 600 -5.87 17.60 0.58
N GLY A 601 -5.60 18.33 -0.51
CA GLY A 601 -6.56 18.60 -1.59
C GLY A 601 -6.82 17.44 -2.56
N GLY A 602 -6.47 16.20 -2.19
CA GLY A 602 -6.66 15.01 -3.02
C GLY A 602 -6.12 13.75 -2.36
N ALA A 603 -5.93 12.70 -3.17
CA ALA A 603 -5.41 11.42 -2.69
C ALA A 603 -4.32 10.88 -3.64
N MET A 604 -3.08 10.89 -3.18
CA MET A 604 -1.86 10.58 -3.96
C MET A 604 -1.63 11.57 -5.12
N CYS A 605 -0.68 11.25 -6.00
CA CYS A 605 -0.33 12.07 -7.16
C CYS A 605 0.21 11.19 -8.29
N GLY A 606 -0.15 11.59 -9.51
CA GLY A 606 0.25 11.04 -10.81
C GLY A 606 0.33 12.13 -11.89
N ARG A 607 0.44 13.41 -11.50
CA ARG A 607 0.41 14.57 -12.40
C ARG A 607 1.48 14.54 -13.49
N CYS A 608 2.65 13.99 -13.20
CA CYS A 608 3.72 13.82 -14.20
C CYS A 608 3.31 12.95 -15.39
N MET A 609 2.38 12.00 -15.19
CA MET A 609 1.84 11.19 -16.28
C MET A 609 0.86 11.98 -17.13
N LYS A 610 -0.03 12.75 -16.49
CA LYS A 610 -1.04 13.59 -17.13
C LYS A 610 -0.41 14.60 -18.11
N THR A 611 0.62 15.31 -17.65
CA THR A 611 1.19 16.45 -18.39
C THR A 611 2.25 16.05 -19.42
N CYS A 612 2.60 14.77 -19.51
CA CYS A 612 3.59 14.31 -20.47
C CYS A 612 3.05 14.43 -21.91
N PRO A 613 3.81 14.97 -22.88
CA PRO A 613 3.38 15.05 -24.29
C PRO A 613 3.11 13.69 -24.96
N TRP A 614 3.55 12.59 -24.34
CA TRP A 614 3.29 11.23 -24.81
C TRP A 614 1.97 10.65 -24.29
N ASN A 615 1.28 11.34 -23.38
CA ASN A 615 -0.05 11.00 -22.91
C ASN A 615 -1.10 11.40 -23.96
N LEU A 616 -1.23 10.57 -24.99
CA LEU A 616 -2.06 10.86 -26.17
C LEU A 616 -3.41 10.11 -26.11
N GLU A 617 -4.41 10.64 -26.82
CA GLU A 617 -5.77 10.09 -26.91
C GLU A 617 -5.83 8.86 -27.85
N GLY A 618 -4.87 8.75 -28.78
CA GLY A 618 -4.82 7.69 -29.79
C GLY A 618 -5.52 8.05 -31.10
N LEU A 619 -5.59 9.33 -31.43
CA LEU A 619 -6.23 9.82 -32.65
C LEU A 619 -5.35 9.62 -33.89
N PHE A 620 -5.99 9.50 -35.06
CA PHE A 620 -5.29 9.50 -36.34
C PHE A 620 -4.47 10.79 -36.54
N ALA A 621 -5.00 11.93 -36.09
CA ALA A 621 -4.34 13.24 -36.18
C ALA A 621 -3.05 13.34 -35.34
N GLU A 622 -2.85 12.47 -34.34
CA GLU A 622 -1.64 12.45 -33.50
C GLU A 622 -0.51 11.61 -34.10
N LYS A 623 -0.78 10.82 -35.17
CA LYS A 623 0.24 9.99 -35.80
C LYS A 623 1.45 10.78 -36.32
N PRO A 624 1.30 11.96 -36.96
CA PRO A 624 2.45 12.77 -37.37
C PRO A 624 3.28 13.26 -36.19
N PHE A 625 2.64 13.70 -35.10
CA PHE A 625 3.35 14.08 -33.86
C PHE A 625 4.16 12.92 -33.32
N ARG A 626 3.54 11.74 -33.13
CA ARG A 626 4.22 10.55 -32.61
C ARG A 626 5.37 10.12 -33.52
N TRP A 627 5.16 10.11 -34.83
CA TRP A 627 6.21 9.78 -35.80
C TRP A 627 7.40 10.75 -35.70
N ALA A 628 7.12 12.07 -35.66
CA ALA A 628 8.15 13.09 -35.55
C ALA A 628 8.91 12.98 -34.22
N ALA A 629 8.19 12.79 -33.11
CA ALA A 629 8.78 12.58 -31.78
C ALA A 629 9.68 11.33 -31.73
N MET A 630 9.33 10.27 -32.47
CA MET A 630 10.11 9.02 -32.50
C MET A 630 11.30 9.05 -33.47
N LYS A 631 11.19 9.76 -34.59
CA LYS A 631 12.13 9.65 -35.73
C LYS A 631 12.94 10.91 -35.99
N VAL A 632 12.53 12.05 -35.45
CA VAL A 632 13.18 13.34 -35.70
C VAL A 632 13.52 14.03 -34.37
N PRO A 633 14.54 13.55 -33.63
CA PRO A 633 14.92 14.08 -32.32
C PRO A 633 15.09 15.60 -32.25
N LYS A 634 15.58 16.22 -33.32
CA LYS A 634 15.77 17.68 -33.42
C LYS A 634 14.48 18.49 -33.27
N LEU A 635 13.31 17.87 -33.47
CA LEU A 635 12.02 18.53 -33.30
C LEU A 635 11.49 18.50 -31.86
N ALA A 636 12.12 17.76 -30.94
CA ALA A 636 11.61 17.60 -29.58
C ALA A 636 11.32 18.94 -28.83
N PRO A 637 12.18 19.98 -28.87
CA PRO A 637 11.86 21.27 -28.26
C PRO A 637 10.62 21.92 -28.88
N ALA A 638 10.50 21.89 -30.21
CA ALA A 638 9.38 22.48 -30.93
C ALA A 638 8.07 21.71 -30.68
N LEU A 639 8.14 20.38 -30.60
CA LEU A 639 7.00 19.52 -30.28
C LEU A 639 6.51 19.72 -28.84
N ALA A 640 7.42 19.85 -27.87
CA ALA A 640 7.08 20.18 -26.49
C ALA A 640 6.43 21.57 -26.37
N ALA A 641 6.96 22.57 -27.08
CA ALA A 641 6.35 23.90 -27.12
C ALA A 641 4.98 23.92 -27.82
N LEU A 642 4.81 23.11 -28.87
CA LEU A 642 3.51 22.92 -29.53
C LEU A 642 2.49 22.29 -28.57
N ASP A 643 2.90 21.27 -27.82
CA ASP A 643 2.05 20.59 -26.84
C ASP A 643 1.54 21.56 -25.75
N ASP A 644 2.39 22.46 -25.26
CA ASP A 644 1.98 23.55 -24.35
C ASP A 644 1.01 24.53 -25.02
N ARG A 645 1.26 24.96 -26.26
CA ARG A 645 0.37 25.89 -26.99
C ARG A 645 -1.02 25.29 -27.27
N LEU A 646 -1.11 23.97 -27.41
CA LEU A 646 -2.37 23.27 -27.59
C LEU A 646 -3.13 23.07 -26.27
N GLY A 647 -2.53 23.40 -25.12
CA GLY A 647 -3.13 23.21 -23.80
C GLY A 647 -3.24 21.74 -23.40
N ASN A 648 -2.44 20.86 -24.00
CA ASN A 648 -2.45 19.44 -23.66
C ASN A 648 -1.97 19.25 -22.21
N GLY A 649 -2.76 18.56 -21.39
CA GLY A 649 -2.51 18.41 -19.96
C GLY A 649 -3.21 19.46 -19.08
N SER A 650 -4.00 20.38 -19.63
CA SER A 650 -4.94 21.18 -18.84
C SER A 650 -6.13 20.34 -18.35
N LEU A 651 -6.97 20.93 -17.49
CA LEU A 651 -8.18 20.28 -17.00
C LEU A 651 -9.29 20.28 -18.05
N ASN A 652 -9.97 19.14 -18.20
CA ASN A 652 -11.19 19.02 -18.99
C ASN A 652 -12.40 18.71 -18.09
N PRO A 653 -13.21 19.70 -17.68
CA PRO A 653 -14.30 19.48 -16.74
C PRO A 653 -15.38 18.53 -17.27
N VAL A 654 -15.52 18.36 -18.60
CA VAL A 654 -16.44 17.39 -19.21
C VAL A 654 -16.09 15.95 -18.81
N LYS A 655 -14.81 15.72 -18.46
CA LYS A 655 -14.29 14.41 -18.08
C LYS A 655 -14.23 14.18 -16.57
N LYS A 656 -14.55 15.20 -15.75
CA LYS A 656 -14.68 15.04 -14.30
C LYS A 656 -16.03 14.39 -14.00
N TRP A 657 -16.00 13.16 -13.46
CA TRP A 657 -17.20 12.35 -13.20
C TRP A 657 -17.32 11.86 -11.75
N TRP A 658 -16.26 12.01 -10.96
CA TRP A 658 -16.20 11.56 -9.57
C TRP A 658 -16.63 12.66 -8.61
N TRP A 659 -16.96 12.26 -7.39
CA TRP A 659 -17.24 13.16 -6.29
C TRP A 659 -15.98 13.36 -5.45
N ASP A 660 -15.79 14.58 -4.97
CA ASP A 660 -14.65 14.96 -4.13
C ASP A 660 -14.97 14.64 -2.65
N LEU A 661 -15.16 13.34 -2.38
CA LEU A 661 -15.45 12.83 -1.04
C LEU A 661 -14.17 12.31 -0.36
N GLU A 662 -13.97 12.73 0.88
CA GLU A 662 -12.88 12.38 1.79
C GLU A 662 -13.38 11.49 2.93
N LEU A 663 -12.54 10.55 3.38
CA LEU A 663 -12.80 9.74 4.56
C LEU A 663 -12.61 10.56 5.84
N GLU A 664 -13.61 10.58 6.70
CA GLU A 664 -13.59 11.23 8.01
C GLU A 664 -13.31 10.24 9.17
N GLU A 665 -13.05 10.76 10.37
CA GLU A 665 -12.68 9.96 11.55
C GLU A 665 -13.76 8.95 11.97
N ASP A 666 -15.04 9.25 11.76
CA ASP A 666 -16.16 8.35 12.04
C ASP A 666 -16.31 7.22 11.00
N GLY A 667 -15.46 7.22 9.97
CA GLY A 667 -15.46 6.26 8.88
C GLY A 667 -16.38 6.63 7.71
N GLY A 668 -17.15 7.73 7.80
CA GLY A 668 -18.00 8.22 6.72
C GLY A 668 -17.21 8.95 5.64
N TYR A 669 -17.76 9.01 4.42
CA TYR A 669 -17.21 9.79 3.32
C TYR A 669 -17.99 11.08 3.10
N ARG A 670 -17.33 12.25 3.17
CA ARG A 670 -17.99 13.57 3.08
C ARG A 670 -17.25 14.51 2.12
N PRO A 671 -17.89 15.58 1.61
CA PRO A 671 -17.20 16.60 0.84
C PRO A 671 -15.95 17.08 1.57
N SER A 672 -14.81 17.02 0.88
CA SER A 672 -13.52 17.46 1.43
C SER A 672 -13.60 18.86 2.03
N PRO A 673 -13.21 19.07 3.30
CA PRO A 673 -13.11 20.41 3.89
C PRO A 673 -11.93 21.21 3.31
N HIS A 674 -10.97 20.53 2.69
CA HIS A 674 -9.80 21.13 2.05
C HIS A 674 -10.10 21.58 0.61
N GLN A 675 -9.35 22.59 0.14
CA GLN A 675 -9.42 23.01 -1.26
C GLN A 675 -8.94 21.88 -2.18
N VAL A 676 -9.84 21.43 -3.06
CA VAL A 676 -9.52 20.39 -4.06
C VAL A 676 -8.43 20.88 -5.01
N ASN A 677 -7.41 20.06 -5.24
CA ASN A 677 -6.36 20.34 -6.21
C ASN A 677 -6.97 20.44 -7.62
N ALA A 678 -6.85 21.61 -8.24
CA ALA A 678 -7.30 21.87 -9.60
C ALA A 678 -6.24 22.68 -10.35
N ARG A 679 -5.11 22.03 -10.68
CA ARG A 679 -3.91 22.71 -11.22
C ARG A 679 -3.94 22.79 -12.74
N ASP A 680 -3.87 24.00 -13.28
CA ASP A 680 -3.62 24.24 -14.71
C ASP A 680 -2.11 24.13 -15.04
N LEU A 681 -1.76 24.24 -16.32
CA LEU A 681 -0.37 24.24 -16.80
C LEU A 681 0.38 25.50 -16.35
N GLN A 682 1.69 25.38 -16.15
CA GLN A 682 2.57 26.48 -15.76
C GLN A 682 3.59 26.78 -16.87
N PRO A 683 3.18 27.19 -18.09
CA PRO A 683 4.09 27.31 -19.24
C PRO A 683 5.22 28.33 -19.04
N GLU A 684 5.00 29.34 -18.20
CA GLU A 684 5.96 30.40 -17.91
C GLU A 684 7.01 30.02 -16.85
N LEU A 685 6.80 28.90 -16.13
CA LEU A 685 7.74 28.43 -15.11
C LEU A 685 9.01 27.86 -15.77
N LYS A 686 10.14 28.53 -15.55
CA LYS A 686 11.46 28.09 -16.03
C LYS A 686 12.22 27.42 -14.89
N LEU A 687 12.60 26.17 -15.09
CA LEU A 687 13.43 25.43 -14.14
C LEU A 687 14.89 25.62 -14.49
N VAL A 688 15.69 26.01 -13.49
CA VAL A 688 17.16 26.07 -13.56
C VAL A 688 17.70 24.86 -12.79
N PRO A 689 18.31 23.85 -13.45
CA PRO A 689 18.76 22.63 -12.78
C PRO A 689 19.70 22.89 -11.59
N GLU A 690 20.56 23.91 -11.69
CA GLU A 690 21.54 24.28 -10.68
C GLU A 690 20.89 24.83 -9.40
N GLU A 691 19.66 25.33 -9.49
CA GLU A 691 18.86 25.82 -8.36
C GLU A 691 18.04 24.69 -7.70
N GLN A 692 17.98 23.50 -8.32
CA GLN A 692 17.24 22.37 -7.76
C GLN A 692 18.06 21.64 -6.69
N THR A 693 17.55 21.64 -5.46
CA THR A 693 18.06 20.77 -4.39
C THR A 693 17.27 19.46 -4.36
N LEU A 694 17.92 18.37 -4.77
CA LEU A 694 17.37 17.02 -4.84
C LEU A 694 18.19 16.07 -3.96
N ALA A 695 17.53 15.07 -3.37
CA ALA A 695 18.15 13.99 -2.60
C ALA A 695 17.97 12.63 -3.30
N VAL A 696 18.97 11.75 -3.19
CA VAL A 696 18.90 10.36 -3.67
C VAL A 696 19.46 9.40 -2.64
N TYR A 697 18.97 8.16 -2.65
CA TYR A 697 19.31 7.15 -1.64
C TYR A 697 19.89 5.90 -2.33
N PRO A 698 21.18 5.93 -2.74
CA PRO A 698 21.85 4.77 -3.32
C PRO A 698 22.03 3.67 -2.27
N ALA A 699 22.50 2.48 -2.67
CA ALA A 699 22.58 1.32 -1.78
C ALA A 699 23.27 1.57 -0.42
N PRO A 700 24.30 2.41 -0.28
CA PRO A 700 24.88 2.73 1.03
C PRO A 700 23.96 3.49 1.99
N LEU A 701 22.92 4.17 1.49
CA LEU A 701 21.99 5.01 2.27
C LEU A 701 20.59 4.36 2.45
N VAL A 702 20.43 3.10 2.04
CA VAL A 702 19.16 2.36 2.22
C VAL A 702 19.08 1.78 3.63
N PRO A 703 17.86 1.55 4.16
CA PRO A 703 17.71 0.91 5.45
C PRO A 703 18.22 -0.53 5.46
N PRO A 704 18.56 -1.07 6.64
CA PRO A 704 18.76 -2.50 6.78
C PRO A 704 17.50 -3.30 6.42
N PRO A 705 17.60 -4.63 6.21
CA PRO A 705 16.49 -5.43 5.71
C PRO A 705 15.34 -5.66 6.71
N TRP A 706 15.57 -5.44 8.00
CA TRP A 706 14.62 -5.81 9.05
C TRP A 706 13.46 -4.80 9.19
N PRO A 707 12.26 -5.25 9.60
CA PRO A 707 11.10 -4.40 9.80
C PRO A 707 11.24 -3.59 11.10
N TYR A 708 12.13 -2.61 11.09
CA TYR A 708 12.42 -1.70 12.19
C TYR A 708 12.58 -0.26 11.67
N PRO A 709 12.28 0.78 12.48
CA PRO A 709 12.52 2.17 12.09
C PRO A 709 13.99 2.46 11.75
N PHE A 710 14.22 3.25 10.70
CA PHE A 710 15.54 3.71 10.26
C PHE A 710 15.42 5.12 9.65
N PRO A 711 15.54 6.18 10.48
CA PRO A 711 15.39 7.56 10.06
C PRO A 711 16.18 7.91 8.80
N MET A 712 15.58 8.69 7.89
CA MET A 712 16.24 9.11 6.65
C MET A 712 17.22 10.25 6.91
N ASP A 713 18.46 10.11 6.45
CA ASP A 713 19.41 11.22 6.38
C ASP A 713 19.29 11.96 5.03
N ARG A 714 18.56 13.08 5.05
CA ARG A 714 18.32 13.88 3.84
C ARG A 714 19.57 14.61 3.35
N GLU A 715 20.44 15.06 4.24
CA GLU A 715 21.66 15.78 3.86
C GLU A 715 22.67 14.82 3.19
N ALA A 716 22.82 13.61 3.72
CA ALA A 716 23.56 12.55 3.03
C ALA A 716 22.94 12.25 1.65
N GLY A 717 21.61 12.25 1.54
CA GLY A 717 20.92 12.08 0.27
C GLY A 717 21.19 13.21 -0.74
N ILE A 718 21.25 14.47 -0.29
CA ILE A 718 21.61 15.64 -1.12
C ILE A 718 23.08 15.57 -1.54
N ALA A 719 23.98 15.23 -0.62
CA ALA A 719 25.39 15.02 -0.91
C ALA A 719 25.60 13.89 -1.94
N ALA A 720 24.88 12.79 -1.78
CA ALA A 720 24.89 11.67 -2.73
C ALA A 720 24.40 12.10 -4.12
N HIS A 721 23.35 12.93 -4.20
CA HIS A 721 22.86 13.44 -5.49
C HIS A 721 23.92 14.29 -6.19
N LYS A 722 24.55 15.22 -5.46
CA LYS A 722 25.65 16.07 -5.98
C LYS A 722 26.87 15.26 -6.43
N ALA A 723 27.12 14.12 -5.78
CA ALA A 723 28.25 13.23 -6.08
C ALA A 723 28.00 12.27 -7.26
N MET A 724 26.78 12.20 -7.81
CA MET A 724 26.49 11.30 -8.93
C MET A 724 27.30 11.66 -10.17
N LEU A 725 27.87 10.64 -10.80
CA LEU A 725 28.67 10.80 -12.01
C LEU A 725 27.78 10.94 -13.25
N SER A 726 28.28 11.67 -14.26
CA SER A 726 27.71 11.58 -15.60
C SER A 726 27.94 10.17 -16.17
N PRO A 727 27.07 9.68 -17.08
CA PRO A 727 27.29 8.40 -17.75
C PRO A 727 28.63 8.33 -18.49
N GLN A 728 29.09 9.44 -19.07
CA GLN A 728 30.37 9.50 -19.78
C GLN A 728 31.56 9.32 -18.82
N GLU A 729 31.55 10.03 -17.69
CA GLU A 729 32.63 9.92 -16.69
C GLU A 729 32.67 8.51 -16.07
N TYR A 730 31.51 7.93 -15.77
CA TYR A 730 31.43 6.56 -15.26
C TYR A 730 32.06 5.55 -16.23
N ARG A 731 31.71 5.61 -17.52
CA ARG A 731 32.29 4.73 -18.55
C ARG A 731 33.79 4.98 -18.74
N ALA A 732 34.24 6.23 -18.64
CA ALA A 732 35.67 6.56 -18.72
C ALA A 732 36.46 5.94 -17.55
N ARG A 733 35.92 5.98 -16.32
CA ARG A 733 36.50 5.29 -15.16
C ARG A 733 36.55 3.78 -15.34
N LEU A 734 35.45 3.17 -15.82
CA LEU A 734 35.41 1.74 -16.13
C LEU A 734 36.51 1.35 -17.14
N ALA A 735 36.68 2.14 -18.20
CA ALA A 735 37.72 1.88 -19.21
C ALA A 735 39.15 1.99 -18.65
N ARG A 736 39.36 2.78 -17.58
CA ARG A 736 40.64 2.89 -16.86
C ARG A 736 40.81 1.85 -15.75
N GLY A 737 39.80 1.01 -15.48
CA GLY A 737 39.82 0.04 -14.38
C GLY A 737 39.56 0.64 -12.98
N GLU A 738 39.14 1.91 -12.90
CA GLU A 738 38.90 2.64 -11.64
C GLU A 738 37.53 2.27 -11.03
N THR A 739 37.41 1.05 -10.51
CA THR A 739 36.09 0.47 -10.13
C THR A 739 35.72 0.55 -8.65
N ASP A 740 36.70 0.84 -7.76
CA ASP A 740 36.52 0.77 -6.29
C ASP A 740 35.40 1.69 -5.77
N ARG A 741 35.15 2.82 -6.43
CA ARG A 741 34.11 3.79 -6.06
C ARG A 741 32.87 3.75 -6.95
N LEU A 742 32.77 2.78 -7.85
CA LEU A 742 31.63 2.64 -8.78
C LEU A 742 30.61 1.61 -8.31
N ALA A 743 31.04 0.63 -7.52
CA ALA A 743 30.17 -0.39 -6.95
C ALA A 743 29.53 0.12 -5.65
N HIS A 744 28.31 0.63 -5.75
CA HIS A 744 27.49 0.89 -4.57
C HIS A 744 27.14 -0.44 -3.91
N ARG A 745 27.44 -0.59 -2.62
CA ARG A 745 27.08 -1.75 -1.83
C ARG A 745 26.11 -1.33 -0.73
N VAL A 746 25.21 -2.22 -0.35
CA VAL A 746 24.44 -2.04 0.89
C VAL A 746 25.44 -2.04 2.04
N ALA A 747 25.23 -1.18 3.03
CA ALA A 747 26.05 -1.17 4.23
C ALA A 747 26.10 -2.57 4.85
N ASP A 748 27.26 -2.97 5.35
CA ASP A 748 27.37 -4.23 6.06
C ASP A 748 26.62 -4.11 7.38
N HIS A 749 25.56 -4.91 7.53
CA HIS A 749 24.78 -5.03 8.76
C HIS A 749 24.98 -6.40 9.38
N SER A 750 26.19 -6.96 9.27
CA SER A 750 26.58 -8.25 9.87
C SER A 750 26.25 -8.34 11.36
N GLU A 751 26.28 -7.22 12.10
CA GLU A 751 25.63 -7.09 13.40
C GLU A 751 24.24 -6.45 13.25
N SER A 752 23.19 -7.21 13.54
CA SER A 752 21.84 -6.68 13.50
C SER A 752 21.56 -5.74 14.69
N PRO A 753 21.01 -4.53 14.47
CA PRO A 753 20.53 -3.66 15.53
C PRO A 753 19.27 -4.20 16.20
N VAL A 754 18.65 -5.23 15.62
CA VAL A 754 17.44 -5.89 16.13
C VAL A 754 17.67 -7.38 16.30
N LEU A 755 16.94 -7.97 17.23
CA LEU A 755 16.89 -9.40 17.47
C LEU A 755 15.64 -9.95 16.79
N GLN A 756 15.83 -10.98 15.99
CA GLN A 756 14.72 -11.79 15.53
C GLN A 756 14.41 -12.86 16.58
N VAL A 757 13.17 -12.89 17.06
CA VAL A 757 12.69 -13.88 18.03
C VAL A 757 11.42 -14.56 17.52
N THR A 758 11.00 -15.61 18.21
CA THR A 758 9.71 -16.28 18.02
C THR A 758 8.93 -16.23 19.32
N VAL A 759 7.64 -15.93 19.25
CA VAL A 759 6.71 -16.07 20.38
C VAL A 759 6.64 -17.56 20.75
N SER A 760 7.22 -17.96 21.87
CA SER A 760 7.16 -19.34 22.37
C SER A 760 5.95 -19.58 23.25
N LYS A 761 5.36 -18.53 23.83
CA LYS A 761 4.14 -18.60 24.64
C LYS A 761 3.37 -17.28 24.56
N ALA A 762 2.06 -17.37 24.46
CA ALA A 762 1.12 -16.26 24.65
C ALA A 762 0.02 -16.74 25.61
N GLU A 763 0.12 -16.37 26.88
CA GLU A 763 -0.73 -16.87 27.97
C GLU A 763 -1.61 -15.74 28.50
N ALA A 764 -2.93 -15.85 28.28
CA ALA A 764 -3.89 -14.94 28.90
C ALA A 764 -3.94 -15.22 30.41
N MET A 765 -3.48 -14.26 31.21
CA MET A 765 -3.45 -14.38 32.68
C MET A 765 -4.74 -13.85 33.31
N SER A 766 -5.37 -12.88 32.65
CA SER A 766 -6.67 -12.32 33.00
C SER A 766 -7.38 -11.82 31.75
N ALA A 767 -8.56 -11.22 31.90
CA ALA A 767 -9.27 -10.61 30.79
C ALA A 767 -8.48 -9.46 30.12
N ASP A 768 -7.55 -8.84 30.86
CA ASP A 768 -6.85 -7.63 30.42
C ASP A 768 -5.32 -7.83 30.32
N VAL A 769 -4.74 -8.91 30.85
CA VAL A 769 -3.27 -9.13 30.84
C VAL A 769 -2.90 -10.43 30.14
N THR A 770 -1.96 -10.34 29.20
CA THR A 770 -1.35 -11.49 28.52
C THR A 770 0.15 -11.50 28.75
N LYS A 771 0.70 -12.66 29.16
CA LYS A 771 2.14 -12.91 29.28
C LYS A 771 2.66 -13.45 27.96
N PHE A 772 3.76 -12.86 27.48
CA PHE A 772 4.44 -13.32 26.27
C PHE A 772 5.84 -13.78 26.60
N GLU A 773 6.23 -14.90 25.99
CA GLU A 773 7.60 -15.40 26.01
C GLU A 773 8.18 -15.42 24.61
N PHE A 774 9.45 -15.05 24.50
CA PHE A 774 10.18 -14.98 23.25
C PHE A 774 11.46 -15.81 23.32
N ARG A 775 11.73 -16.59 22.29
CA ARG A 775 12.96 -17.39 22.16
C ARG A 775 13.69 -17.08 20.85
N ALA A 776 14.98 -17.37 20.81
CA ALA A 776 15.72 -17.35 19.55
C ALA A 776 15.12 -18.39 18.58
N PRO A 777 14.91 -18.08 17.29
CA PRO A 777 14.29 -18.99 16.34
C PRO A 777 15.03 -20.34 16.16
N GLY A 778 16.32 -20.39 16.48
CA GLY A 778 17.14 -21.61 16.46
C GLY A 778 17.39 -22.26 17.82
N GLY A 779 16.73 -21.79 18.89
CA GLY A 779 16.87 -22.33 20.25
C GLY A 779 18.16 -21.96 20.99
N GLY A 780 18.97 -21.05 20.44
CA GLY A 780 20.16 -20.51 21.11
C GLY A 780 19.85 -19.50 22.21
N GLU A 781 20.88 -19.08 22.93
CA GLU A 781 20.76 -18.05 23.96
C GLU A 781 20.50 -16.67 23.35
N LEU A 782 19.61 -15.92 23.99
CA LEU A 782 19.39 -14.50 23.74
C LEU A 782 20.51 -13.66 24.39
N PRO A 783 20.71 -12.41 23.93
CA PRO A 783 21.65 -11.50 24.58
C PRO A 783 21.39 -11.35 26.10
N PRO A 784 22.43 -11.08 26.90
CA PRO A 784 22.24 -10.78 28.31
C PRO A 784 21.49 -9.45 28.50
N TRP A 785 20.79 -9.34 29.62
CA TRP A 785 20.06 -8.13 30.04
C TRP A 785 20.11 -8.03 31.56
N THR A 786 19.75 -6.86 32.10
CA THR A 786 19.77 -6.58 33.55
C THR A 786 18.38 -6.23 34.05
N ALA A 787 18.09 -6.56 35.32
CA ALA A 787 16.79 -6.27 35.93
C ALA A 787 16.41 -4.78 35.80
N GLY A 788 15.14 -4.53 35.45
CA GLY A 788 14.64 -3.20 35.09
C GLY A 788 14.69 -2.89 33.58
N ALA A 789 15.28 -3.76 32.75
CA ALA A 789 15.26 -3.55 31.31
C ALA A 789 13.86 -3.75 30.68
N HIS A 790 13.66 -3.14 29.52
CA HIS A 790 12.49 -3.30 28.66
C HIS A 790 12.88 -3.73 27.25
N LEU A 791 11.90 -4.25 26.51
CA LEU A 791 12.01 -4.58 25.09
C LEU A 791 11.23 -3.59 24.24
N ASP A 792 11.84 -3.14 23.14
CA ASP A 792 11.11 -2.43 22.09
C ASP A 792 10.60 -3.42 21.06
N ILE A 793 9.28 -3.50 20.92
CA ILE A 793 8.61 -4.44 20.02
C ILE A 793 7.91 -3.66 18.92
N VAL A 794 8.22 -3.99 17.68
CA VAL A 794 7.43 -3.57 16.52
C VAL A 794 6.18 -4.45 16.46
N VAL A 795 5.08 -3.93 16.99
CA VAL A 795 3.76 -4.62 16.98
C VAL A 795 3.20 -4.61 15.55
N ALA A 796 3.28 -3.44 14.92
CA ALA A 796 3.04 -3.15 13.52
C ALA A 796 4.00 -2.01 13.12
N PRO A 797 4.20 -1.72 11.83
CA PRO A 797 5.14 -0.66 11.43
C PRO A 797 4.85 0.70 12.09
N GLU A 798 3.58 1.03 12.37
CA GLU A 798 3.15 2.24 13.08
C GLU A 798 3.22 2.16 14.62
N PHE A 799 3.52 0.98 15.19
CA PHE A 799 3.45 0.71 16.62
C PHE A 799 4.74 0.07 17.13
N LEU A 800 5.74 0.90 17.42
CA LEU A 800 6.85 0.54 18.29
C LEU A 800 6.43 0.76 19.75
N ARG A 801 6.47 -0.29 20.58
CA ARG A 801 6.05 -0.24 21.99
C ARG A 801 7.10 -0.82 22.90
N GLN A 802 7.19 -0.24 24.10
CA GLN A 802 8.10 -0.65 25.15
C GLN A 802 7.33 -1.51 26.15
N TYR A 803 7.90 -2.66 26.52
CA TYR A 803 7.35 -3.50 27.58
C TYR A 803 8.48 -3.96 28.49
N SER A 804 8.38 -3.64 29.78
CA SER A 804 9.36 -4.05 30.79
C SER A 804 9.42 -5.57 30.90
N MET A 805 10.64 -6.07 31.03
CA MET A 805 10.90 -7.49 31.13
C MET A 805 10.55 -7.98 32.53
N SER A 806 9.97 -9.18 32.59
CA SER A 806 9.43 -9.81 33.80
C SER A 806 10.03 -11.18 34.10
N GLY A 807 10.93 -11.68 33.25
CA GLY A 807 11.61 -12.95 33.47
C GLY A 807 12.84 -12.83 34.39
N ASP A 808 13.51 -13.96 34.61
CA ASP A 808 14.80 -14.01 35.30
C ASP A 808 15.93 -13.53 34.34
N PRO A 809 16.69 -12.47 34.66
CA PRO A 809 17.82 -12.02 33.85
C PRO A 809 18.91 -13.08 33.63
N ALA A 810 19.00 -14.10 34.48
CA ALA A 810 19.94 -15.21 34.33
C ALA A 810 19.47 -16.25 33.29
N ASP A 811 18.16 -16.36 33.01
CA ASP A 811 17.64 -17.26 31.97
C ASP A 811 17.75 -16.59 30.60
N ARG A 812 18.80 -16.94 29.87
CA ARG A 812 19.04 -16.45 28.51
C ARG A 812 18.33 -17.28 27.45
N SER A 813 17.56 -18.31 27.83
CA SER A 813 16.81 -19.12 26.88
C SER A 813 15.49 -18.45 26.46
N VAL A 814 15.01 -17.46 27.23
CA VAL A 814 13.72 -16.81 27.04
C VAL A 814 13.74 -15.35 27.50
N TYR A 815 13.06 -14.47 26.76
CA TYR A 815 12.64 -13.17 27.26
C TYR A 815 11.16 -13.21 27.60
N GLN A 816 10.74 -12.57 28.69
CA GLN A 816 9.35 -12.58 29.15
C GLN A 816 8.84 -11.16 29.43
N ILE A 817 7.62 -10.84 28.98
CA ILE A 817 6.93 -9.57 29.25
C ILE A 817 5.47 -9.82 29.65
N GLY A 818 4.87 -8.85 30.36
CA GLY A 818 3.43 -8.76 30.59
C GLY A 818 2.82 -7.56 29.86
N VAL A 819 1.74 -7.77 29.12
CA VAL A 819 1.07 -6.72 28.32
C VAL A 819 -0.36 -6.51 28.81
N LEU A 820 -0.62 -5.32 29.34
CA LEU A 820 -1.98 -4.85 29.67
C LEU A 820 -2.71 -4.40 28.39
N ARG A 821 -3.95 -4.85 28.20
CA ARG A 821 -4.86 -4.42 27.13
C ARG A 821 -5.45 -3.05 27.48
N GLU A 822 -5.31 -2.11 26.57
CA GLU A 822 -5.90 -0.77 26.69
C GLU A 822 -6.82 -0.50 25.49
N ASP A 823 -8.13 -0.61 25.71
CA ASP A 823 -9.12 -0.49 24.63
C ASP A 823 -9.22 0.95 24.07
N ALA A 824 -9.03 1.96 24.92
CA ALA A 824 -9.00 3.37 24.54
C ALA A 824 -7.58 3.90 24.22
N GLY A 825 -6.57 3.01 24.20
CA GLY A 825 -5.17 3.39 23.98
C GLY A 825 -4.83 3.65 22.52
N ARG A 826 -3.53 3.83 22.23
CA ARG A 826 -3.01 4.08 20.86
C ARG A 826 -3.13 2.87 19.90
N GLY A 827 -3.77 1.76 20.31
CA GLY A 827 -4.02 0.55 19.49
C GLY A 827 -2.95 -0.54 19.53
N GLY A 828 -1.75 -0.26 20.05
CA GLY A 828 -0.63 -1.22 20.07
C GLY A 828 -0.88 -2.44 20.97
N SER A 829 -1.37 -2.23 22.20
CA SER A 829 -1.67 -3.33 23.13
C SER A 829 -2.83 -4.20 22.63
N LEU A 830 -3.89 -3.58 22.09
CA LEU A 830 -5.01 -4.28 21.48
C LEU A 830 -4.56 -5.21 20.33
N LEU A 831 -3.65 -4.73 19.46
CA LEU A 831 -3.10 -5.54 18.39
C LEU A 831 -2.24 -6.69 18.91
N MET A 832 -1.37 -6.46 19.91
CA MET A 832 -0.60 -7.54 20.54
C MET A 832 -1.52 -8.69 20.97
N HIS A 833 -2.60 -8.38 21.68
CA HIS A 833 -3.58 -9.39 22.13
C HIS A 833 -4.33 -10.09 20.98
N ARG A 834 -4.56 -9.40 19.85
CA ARG A 834 -5.31 -9.95 18.71
C ARG A 834 -4.45 -10.81 17.78
N ILE A 835 -3.18 -10.46 17.55
CA ILE A 835 -2.39 -11.04 16.44
C ILE A 835 -1.10 -11.77 16.88
N PHE A 836 -0.63 -11.58 18.11
CA PHE A 836 0.58 -12.27 18.61
C PHE A 836 0.19 -13.61 19.21
N THR A 837 0.46 -14.66 18.45
CA THR A 837 0.20 -16.06 18.82
C THR A 837 1.51 -16.84 18.79
N GLU A 838 1.53 -17.99 19.46
CA GLU A 838 2.68 -18.90 19.48
C GLU A 838 3.18 -19.21 18.05
N GLY A 839 4.50 -19.25 17.87
CA GLY A 839 5.16 -19.47 16.57
C GLY A 839 5.33 -18.21 15.72
N ARG A 840 4.71 -17.08 16.09
CA ARG A 840 4.88 -15.81 15.35
C ARG A 840 6.32 -15.30 15.48
N ARG A 841 6.92 -14.92 14.35
CA ARG A 841 8.22 -14.23 14.32
C ARG A 841 8.05 -12.75 14.63
N VAL A 842 8.95 -12.21 15.45
CA VAL A 842 8.93 -10.83 15.93
C VAL A 842 10.33 -10.24 15.84
N PHE A 843 10.42 -8.95 15.54
CA PHE A 843 11.65 -8.17 15.60
C PHE A 843 11.59 -7.23 16.78
N LEU A 844 12.61 -7.29 17.63
CA LEU A 844 12.72 -6.47 18.82
C LEU A 844 14.10 -5.83 18.93
N ALA A 845 14.19 -4.65 19.53
CA ALA A 845 15.49 -4.07 19.85
C ALA A 845 16.22 -4.94 20.88
N LYS A 846 17.55 -4.79 20.97
CA LYS A 846 18.28 -5.32 22.12
C LYS A 846 17.71 -4.71 23.42
N PRO A 847 17.68 -5.45 24.55
CA PRO A 847 17.19 -4.92 25.82
C PRO A 847 17.88 -3.61 26.20
N ILE A 848 17.09 -2.63 26.63
CA ILE A 848 17.57 -1.33 27.11
C ILE A 848 17.13 -1.20 28.56
N ASN A 849 18.00 -0.68 29.42
CA ASN A 849 17.68 -0.50 30.83
C ASN A 849 17.81 0.97 31.23
N HIS A 850 16.68 1.62 31.50
CA HIS A 850 16.62 2.97 32.08
C HIS A 850 16.21 2.95 33.55
N PHE A 851 16.00 1.76 34.12
CA PHE A 851 15.56 1.57 35.50
C PHE A 851 16.49 0.58 36.24
N PRO A 852 17.80 0.88 36.33
CA PRO A 852 18.79 -0.05 36.83
C PRO A 852 18.63 -0.32 38.34
N LEU A 853 18.85 -1.56 38.73
CA LEU A 853 18.87 -2.00 40.12
C LEU A 853 20.23 -1.70 40.79
N ILE A 854 20.23 -1.09 41.97
CA ILE A 854 21.39 -0.96 42.85
C ILE A 854 21.57 -2.30 43.59
N GLU A 855 22.51 -3.12 43.11
CA GLU A 855 22.68 -4.51 43.56
C GLU A 855 23.34 -4.65 44.94
N ASP A 856 24.05 -3.62 45.41
CA ASP A 856 24.75 -3.57 46.70
C ASP A 856 23.96 -2.83 47.80
N ALA A 857 22.67 -2.55 47.57
CA ALA A 857 21.76 -1.99 48.56
C ALA A 857 21.68 -2.88 49.81
N ALA A 858 21.65 -2.26 50.99
CA ALA A 858 21.46 -2.97 52.25
C ALA A 858 20.05 -3.57 52.37
N ARG A 859 19.05 -2.92 51.75
CA ARG A 859 17.69 -3.44 51.61
C ARG A 859 16.96 -2.78 50.44
N THR A 860 16.16 -3.54 49.70
CA THR A 860 15.36 -3.02 48.58
C THR A 860 13.86 -3.24 48.79
N LEU A 861 13.06 -2.18 48.65
CA LEU A 861 11.60 -2.25 48.68
C LEU A 861 11.05 -2.08 47.26
N LEU A 862 10.44 -3.11 46.71
CA LEU A 862 9.90 -3.16 45.35
C LEU A 862 8.39 -2.93 45.40
N MET A 863 7.90 -1.84 44.80
CA MET A 863 6.52 -1.37 44.89
C MET A 863 5.85 -1.43 43.52
N GLY A 864 5.10 -2.50 43.25
CA GLY A 864 4.40 -2.71 41.98
C GLY A 864 2.92 -2.37 42.06
N GLY A 865 2.42 -1.54 41.15
CA GLY A 865 0.99 -1.23 40.98
C GLY A 865 0.46 -1.75 39.65
N GLY A 866 -0.55 -2.64 39.67
CA GLY A 866 -1.16 -3.17 38.43
C GLY A 866 -0.17 -3.91 37.53
N ILE A 867 0.02 -3.48 36.28
CA ILE A 867 1.02 -4.08 35.38
C ILE A 867 2.46 -3.64 35.72
N GLY A 868 2.64 -2.62 36.59
CA GLY A 868 3.95 -2.15 37.08
C GLY A 868 4.74 -3.16 37.90
N VAL A 869 4.16 -4.33 38.16
CA VAL A 869 4.84 -5.46 38.78
C VAL A 869 5.91 -6.08 37.87
N THR A 870 5.85 -5.89 36.54
CA THR A 870 6.77 -6.53 35.59
C THR A 870 8.26 -6.24 35.85
N PRO A 871 8.74 -4.98 35.91
CA PRO A 871 10.15 -4.72 36.24
C PRO A 871 10.49 -5.16 37.67
N MET A 872 9.52 -5.14 38.58
CA MET A 872 9.73 -5.55 39.98
C MET A 872 10.01 -7.06 40.09
N ILE A 873 9.35 -7.89 39.29
CA ILE A 873 9.61 -9.34 39.25
C ILE A 873 11.06 -9.61 38.79
N ALA A 874 11.51 -8.93 37.73
CA ALA A 874 12.89 -9.07 37.25
C ALA A 874 13.92 -8.65 38.32
N MET A 875 13.65 -7.58 39.08
CA MET A 875 14.49 -7.15 40.20
C MET A 875 14.48 -8.16 41.35
N ALA A 876 13.32 -8.71 41.70
CA ALA A 876 13.20 -9.75 42.74
C ALA A 876 14.01 -11.01 42.39
N HIS A 877 13.96 -11.48 41.13
CA HIS A 877 14.82 -12.58 40.66
C HIS A 877 16.30 -12.28 40.89
N ARG A 878 16.76 -11.07 40.50
CA ARG A 878 18.16 -10.68 40.65
C ARG A 878 18.59 -10.58 42.11
N LEU A 879 17.80 -9.92 42.95
CA LEU A 879 18.09 -9.77 44.39
C LEU A 879 18.12 -11.12 45.11
N HIS A 880 17.18 -12.01 44.78
CA HIS A 880 17.18 -13.38 45.32
C HIS A 880 18.44 -14.15 44.92
N ALA A 881 18.85 -14.08 43.65
CA ALA A 881 20.08 -14.73 43.18
C ALA A 881 21.35 -14.20 43.85
N LEU A 882 21.35 -12.93 44.28
CA LEU A 882 22.44 -12.30 45.05
C LEU A 882 22.36 -12.59 46.56
N GLY A 883 21.24 -13.12 47.06
CA GLY A 883 20.98 -13.27 48.50
C GLY A 883 20.76 -11.94 49.23
N ALA A 884 20.37 -10.87 48.51
CA ALA A 884 20.11 -9.55 49.08
C ALA A 884 18.77 -9.50 49.84
N ASP A 885 18.64 -8.59 50.80
CA ASP A 885 17.37 -8.40 51.52
C ASP A 885 16.42 -7.51 50.72
N PHE A 886 15.21 -8.01 50.46
CA PHE A 886 14.18 -7.26 49.75
C PHE A 886 12.77 -7.68 50.15
N ALA A 887 11.79 -6.85 49.81
CA ALA A 887 10.37 -7.17 49.87
C ALA A 887 9.64 -6.65 48.63
N LEU A 888 8.75 -7.47 48.06
CA LEU A 888 7.89 -7.10 46.93
C LEU A 888 6.47 -6.82 47.42
N HIS A 889 6.02 -5.58 47.29
CA HIS A 889 4.64 -5.20 47.57
C HIS A 889 3.88 -5.02 46.27
N TYR A 890 2.91 -5.91 46.01
CA TYR A 890 2.10 -5.88 44.80
C TYR A 890 0.68 -5.39 45.11
N SER A 891 0.28 -4.25 44.55
CA SER A 891 -1.04 -3.65 44.74
C SER A 891 -1.91 -3.75 43.49
N ILE A 892 -3.12 -4.29 43.65
CA ILE A 892 -4.07 -4.53 42.56
C ILE A 892 -5.50 -4.13 42.94
N PRO A 893 -6.36 -3.77 41.96
CA PRO A 893 -7.78 -3.53 42.24
C PRO A 893 -8.50 -4.81 42.66
N SER A 894 -8.34 -5.88 41.87
CA SER A 894 -8.93 -7.20 42.12
C SER A 894 -8.03 -8.30 41.56
N ARG A 895 -8.15 -9.52 42.09
CA ARG A 895 -7.44 -10.69 41.56
C ARG A 895 -7.80 -10.99 40.10
N ALA A 896 -9.06 -10.80 39.72
CA ALA A 896 -9.55 -11.08 38.37
C ALA A 896 -8.95 -10.20 37.27
N LYS A 897 -8.33 -9.07 37.63
CA LYS A 897 -7.67 -8.13 36.70
C LYS A 897 -6.14 -8.11 36.83
N ALA A 898 -5.58 -8.96 37.70
CA ALA A 898 -4.14 -9.00 37.93
C ALA A 898 -3.43 -9.91 36.93
N GLY A 899 -2.14 -9.65 36.71
CA GLY A 899 -1.23 -10.60 36.06
C GLY A 899 -0.34 -11.27 37.11
N PHE A 900 0.34 -12.36 36.72
CA PHE A 900 1.42 -13.00 37.48
C PHE A 900 1.08 -13.58 38.86
N LEU A 901 -0.19 -13.62 39.29
CA LEU A 901 -0.54 -14.17 40.61
C LEU A 901 -0.10 -15.63 40.77
N ASP A 902 -0.43 -16.48 39.81
CA ASP A 902 -0.05 -17.89 39.84
C ASP A 902 1.48 -18.07 39.74
N ASP A 903 2.16 -17.22 38.96
CA ASP A 903 3.62 -17.26 38.85
C ASP A 903 4.29 -16.90 40.19
N LEU A 904 3.83 -15.83 40.87
CA LEU A 904 4.35 -15.36 42.15
C LEU A 904 4.26 -16.41 43.27
N GLU A 905 3.26 -17.30 43.22
CA GLU A 905 3.13 -18.42 44.17
C GLU A 905 4.17 -19.53 43.94
N THR A 906 4.76 -19.60 42.75
CA THR A 906 5.74 -20.63 42.37
C THR A 906 7.20 -20.19 42.48
N PHE A 907 7.45 -18.88 42.57
CA PHE A 907 8.82 -18.36 42.64
C PHE A 907 9.50 -18.70 43.98
N ALA A 908 10.81 -18.95 43.93
CA ALA A 908 11.61 -19.33 45.10
C ALA A 908 11.66 -18.27 46.21
N TRP A 909 11.25 -17.03 45.91
CA TRP A 909 11.18 -15.89 46.81
C TRP A 909 9.74 -15.48 47.14
N THR A 910 8.77 -16.38 47.00
CA THR A 910 7.35 -16.11 47.29
C THR A 910 7.10 -15.61 48.71
N ASP A 911 7.94 -16.00 49.68
CA ASP A 911 7.90 -15.54 51.07
C ASP A 911 8.22 -14.04 51.24
N LYS A 912 8.83 -13.42 50.21
CA LYS A 912 9.11 -11.98 50.14
C LYS A 912 7.98 -11.18 49.49
N VAL A 913 6.90 -11.83 49.04
CA VAL A 913 5.79 -11.21 48.31
C VAL A 913 4.65 -10.84 49.26
N HIS A 914 4.17 -9.61 49.14
CA HIS A 914 3.07 -9.07 49.92
C HIS A 914 2.00 -8.50 48.98
N LEU A 915 0.85 -9.18 48.92
CA LEU A 915 -0.25 -8.81 48.04
C LEU A 915 -1.26 -7.89 48.74
N HIS A 916 -1.62 -6.80 48.07
CA HIS A 916 -2.61 -5.81 48.54
C HIS A 916 -3.75 -5.72 47.53
N VAL A 917 -4.88 -6.38 47.82
CA VAL A 917 -6.05 -6.44 46.93
C VAL A 917 -7.13 -5.49 47.39
N SER A 918 -7.46 -4.55 46.51
CA SER A 918 -8.30 -3.42 46.89
C SER A 918 -9.74 -3.80 47.20
N ASP A 919 -10.31 -4.69 46.40
CA ASP A 919 -11.69 -5.18 46.52
C ASP A 919 -11.85 -6.17 47.69
N GLU A 920 -10.75 -6.66 48.27
CA GLU A 920 -10.73 -7.48 49.49
C GLU A 920 -10.52 -6.63 50.75
N GLY A 921 -10.57 -5.29 50.63
CA GLY A 921 -10.37 -4.37 51.74
C GLY A 921 -8.91 -4.21 52.18
N SER A 922 -7.95 -4.75 51.43
CA SER A 922 -6.51 -4.61 51.70
C SER A 922 -5.92 -3.42 50.92
N ARG A 923 -5.00 -2.69 51.56
CA ARG A 923 -4.20 -1.60 50.96
C ARG A 923 -2.82 -1.57 51.59
N ALA A 924 -1.80 -1.29 50.77
CA ALA A 924 -0.45 -1.03 51.26
C ALA A 924 -0.42 0.29 52.06
N ASN A 925 -0.04 0.22 53.34
CA ASN A 925 0.21 1.41 54.14
C ASN A 925 1.67 1.86 53.93
N PHE A 926 1.91 2.71 52.94
CA PHE A 926 3.28 3.08 52.54
C PHE A 926 4.10 3.73 53.66
N ASN A 927 3.50 4.56 54.52
CA ASN A 927 4.24 5.16 55.64
C ASN A 927 4.73 4.11 56.64
N ALA A 928 3.94 3.05 56.86
CA ALA A 928 4.34 1.96 57.74
C ALA A 928 5.39 1.05 57.07
N LEU A 929 5.22 0.76 55.78
CA LEU A 929 6.12 -0.12 55.02
C LEU A 929 7.50 0.51 54.76
N LEU A 930 7.54 1.82 54.53
CA LEU A 930 8.77 2.58 54.27
C LEU A 930 9.34 3.21 55.58
N GLY A 931 8.76 2.91 56.74
CA GLY A 931 9.19 3.54 57.99
C GLY A 931 10.58 3.11 58.44
N GLY A 932 11.33 4.04 59.06
CA GLY A 932 12.60 3.72 59.71
C GLY A 932 13.78 3.53 58.75
N TYR A 933 13.90 4.41 57.75
CA TYR A 933 14.99 4.45 56.79
C TYR A 933 16.38 4.27 57.47
N GLN A 934 17.23 3.48 56.83
CA GLN A 934 18.65 3.33 57.17
C GLN A 934 19.48 3.55 55.90
N ASP A 935 20.70 4.02 56.07
CA ASP A 935 21.63 4.19 54.95
C ASP A 935 21.76 2.91 54.12
N GLY A 936 21.64 3.05 52.80
CA GLY A 936 21.66 1.94 51.85
C GLY A 936 20.31 1.25 51.62
N TRP A 937 19.20 1.75 52.18
CA TRP A 937 17.86 1.30 51.80
C TRP A 937 17.38 2.00 50.53
N HIS A 938 16.86 1.23 49.57
CA HIS A 938 16.34 1.77 48.31
C HIS A 938 14.87 1.39 48.12
N VAL A 939 14.09 2.30 47.53
CA VAL A 939 12.72 2.04 47.10
C VAL A 939 12.61 2.16 45.58
N TYR A 940 11.98 1.17 44.97
CA TYR A 940 11.67 1.14 43.53
C TYR A 940 10.17 1.10 43.36
N THR A 941 9.61 1.94 42.48
CA THR A 941 8.18 1.98 42.23
C THR A 941 7.83 2.04 40.75
N CYS A 942 6.82 1.27 40.35
CA CYS A 942 6.25 1.34 39.00
C CYS A 942 4.75 1.02 39.04
N GLY A 943 3.94 1.77 38.31
CA GLY A 943 2.49 1.59 38.26
C GLY A 943 1.76 2.85 37.76
N PRO A 944 0.45 2.98 38.03
CA PRO A 944 -0.28 4.22 37.74
C PRO A 944 0.33 5.41 38.49
N ASP A 945 0.28 6.60 37.88
CA ASP A 945 0.88 7.84 38.42
C ASP A 945 0.52 8.07 39.91
N ARG A 946 -0.77 8.07 40.24
CA ARG A 946 -1.25 8.26 41.63
C ARG A 946 -0.67 7.24 42.62
N PHE A 947 -0.39 6.02 42.18
CA PHE A 947 0.23 4.99 43.03
C PHE A 947 1.70 5.33 43.27
N MET A 948 2.44 5.65 42.21
CA MET A 948 3.87 5.96 42.31
C MET A 948 4.12 7.23 43.12
N SER A 949 3.35 8.31 42.88
CA SER A 949 3.47 9.54 43.68
C SER A 949 3.25 9.27 45.17
N ALA A 950 2.25 8.45 45.52
CA ALA A 950 1.96 8.11 46.91
C ALA A 950 3.10 7.31 47.58
N VAL A 951 3.81 6.45 46.83
CA VAL A 951 5.00 5.73 47.32
C VAL A 951 6.15 6.70 47.56
N LEU A 952 6.45 7.58 46.61
CA LEU A 952 7.57 8.52 46.69
C LEU A 952 7.36 9.56 47.81
N GLU A 953 6.16 10.13 47.91
CA GLU A 953 5.81 11.03 49.02
C GLU A 953 5.95 10.34 50.38
N ALA A 954 5.61 9.05 50.47
CA ALA A 954 5.80 8.30 51.70
C ALA A 954 7.29 8.06 51.98
N ALA A 955 8.10 7.72 50.96
CA ALA A 955 9.54 7.56 51.11
C ALA A 955 10.21 8.85 51.60
N GLU A 956 9.87 9.99 51.00
CA GLU A 956 10.36 11.31 51.41
C GLU A 956 9.98 11.62 52.87
N ARG A 957 8.73 11.38 53.25
CA ARG A 957 8.28 11.55 54.65
C ARG A 957 9.04 10.67 55.65
N GLN A 958 9.53 9.50 55.21
CA GLN A 958 10.28 8.58 56.06
C GLN A 958 11.81 8.80 56.00
N GLY A 959 12.28 9.80 55.25
CA GLY A 959 13.68 10.22 55.24
C GLY A 959 14.55 9.57 54.17
N TYR A 960 13.97 8.92 53.15
CA TYR A 960 14.74 8.43 52.02
C TYR A 960 15.32 9.60 51.22
N PRO A 961 16.63 9.63 50.94
CA PRO A 961 17.21 10.63 50.06
C PRO A 961 16.79 10.40 48.60
N GLU A 962 16.94 11.41 47.73
CA GLU A 962 16.47 11.37 46.33
C GLU A 962 17.13 10.22 45.54
N GLU A 963 18.43 10.00 45.77
CA GLU A 963 19.21 8.91 45.16
C GLU A 963 18.77 7.49 45.59
N ALA A 964 17.97 7.40 46.67
CA ALA A 964 17.42 6.14 47.15
C ALA A 964 16.02 5.85 46.60
N GLN A 965 15.45 6.76 45.81
CA GLN A 965 14.09 6.68 45.27
C GLN A 965 14.12 6.52 43.76
N HIS A 966 13.66 5.37 43.26
CA HIS A 966 13.71 5.03 41.85
C HIS A 966 12.30 4.79 41.30
N LEU A 967 12.01 5.31 40.11
CA LEU A 967 10.70 5.16 39.47
C LEU A 967 10.80 4.95 37.95
N GLU A 968 9.82 4.27 37.36
CA GLU A 968 9.64 4.13 35.91
C GLU A 968 8.19 4.42 35.51
N TYR A 969 7.99 5.30 34.52
CA TYR A 969 6.67 5.62 33.96
C TYR A 969 6.36 4.75 32.72
N PHE A 970 5.17 4.13 32.68
CA PHE A 970 4.67 3.44 31.49
C PHE A 970 3.92 4.33 30.50
N SER A 971 3.42 5.48 30.96
CA SER A 971 2.63 6.42 30.17
C SER A 971 2.99 7.84 30.59
N VAL A 972 2.88 8.79 29.67
CA VAL A 972 3.16 10.22 29.94
C VAL A 972 2.13 10.68 30.98
N PRO A 973 2.56 11.20 32.15
CA PRO A 973 1.63 11.85 33.07
C PRO A 973 0.90 13.00 32.37
N ASP A 974 -0.39 13.23 32.68
CA ASP A 974 -1.11 14.39 32.15
C ASP A 974 -0.39 15.67 32.59
N ALA A 975 0.26 16.32 31.64
CA ALA A 975 1.02 17.53 31.89
C ALA A 975 0.09 18.76 31.80
N PRO A 976 0.36 19.84 32.57
CA PRO A 976 -0.38 21.09 32.41
C PRO A 976 -0.27 21.62 30.98
N GLU A 977 -1.29 22.33 30.48
CA GLU A 977 -1.22 23.02 29.19
C GLU A 977 -0.05 24.02 29.21
N TYR A 978 1.05 23.67 28.52
CA TYR A 978 2.18 24.57 28.35
C TYR A 978 1.95 25.48 27.15
N GLU A 979 2.24 26.78 27.31
CA GLU A 979 2.31 27.70 26.19
C GLU A 979 3.67 27.53 25.49
N ASN A 980 3.67 27.31 24.17
CA ASN A 980 4.91 27.20 23.42
C ASN A 980 5.34 28.55 22.87
N HIS A 981 6.62 28.86 23.01
CA HIS A 981 7.25 30.02 22.40
C HIS A 981 8.41 29.60 21.50
N ASP A 982 8.72 30.46 20.54
CA ASP A 982 9.91 30.35 19.73
C ASP A 982 11.15 30.52 20.61
N PHE A 983 12.21 29.76 20.30
CA PHE A 983 13.51 29.91 20.95
C PHE A 983 14.65 29.57 19.99
N THR A 984 15.89 29.92 20.35
CA THR A 984 17.08 29.58 19.57
C THR A 984 17.82 28.43 20.21
N LEU A 985 18.07 27.37 19.45
CA LEU A 985 18.93 26.25 19.82
C LEU A 985 20.33 26.46 19.20
N ARG A 986 21.33 26.72 20.04
CA ARG A 986 22.73 26.89 19.64
C ARG A 986 23.48 25.56 19.79
N LEU A 987 24.21 25.19 18.75
CA LEU A 987 24.97 23.94 18.70
C LEU A 987 26.45 24.26 18.84
N ALA A 988 27.03 23.98 20.01
CA ALA A 988 28.36 24.47 20.36
C ALA A 988 29.50 23.90 19.48
N LYS A 989 29.41 22.64 19.02
CA LYS A 989 30.45 22.03 18.18
C LYS A 989 30.32 22.46 16.72
N SER A 990 29.11 22.70 16.23
CA SER A 990 28.88 23.12 14.84
C SER A 990 28.81 24.65 14.65
N GLY A 991 28.65 25.43 15.72
CA GLY A 991 28.52 26.89 15.70
C GLY A 991 27.22 27.40 15.06
N ARG A 992 26.23 26.53 14.88
CA ARG A 992 24.94 26.86 14.23
C ARG A 992 23.91 27.29 15.26
N ASP A 993 23.15 28.32 14.91
CA ASP A 993 21.94 28.75 15.65
C ASP A 993 20.71 28.34 14.83
N LEU A 994 19.81 27.56 15.43
CA LEU A 994 18.57 27.11 14.81
C LEU A 994 17.37 27.68 15.58
N VAL A 995 16.45 28.32 14.88
CA VAL A 995 15.18 28.74 15.50
C VAL A 995 14.27 27.52 15.63
N VAL A 996 13.74 27.29 16.83
CA VAL A 996 12.75 26.28 17.14
C VAL A 996 11.39 26.94 17.30
N PRO A 997 10.50 26.84 16.29
CA PRO A 997 9.15 27.43 16.34
C PRO A 997 8.27 26.83 17.44
N ALA A 998 7.25 27.58 17.87
CA ALA A 998 6.27 27.14 18.86
C ALA A 998 5.53 25.84 18.49
N ASP A 999 5.34 25.55 17.21
CA ASP A 999 4.64 24.36 16.70
C ASP A 999 5.57 23.15 16.44
N LYS A 1000 6.87 23.25 16.75
CA LYS A 1000 7.86 22.18 16.51
C LYS A 1000 8.71 21.88 17.73
N THR A 1001 9.23 20.67 17.80
CA THR A 1001 10.22 20.26 18.82
C THR A 1001 11.64 20.58 18.38
N ALA A 1002 12.60 20.64 19.31
CA ALA A 1002 14.01 20.80 18.95
C ALA A 1002 14.50 19.61 18.12
N THR A 1003 14.04 18.39 18.40
CA THR A 1003 14.35 17.21 17.57
C THR A 1003 13.85 17.33 16.13
N ASP A 1004 12.65 17.88 15.91
CA ASP A 1004 12.12 18.07 14.56
C ASP A 1004 12.99 19.07 13.80
N VAL A 1005 13.36 20.18 14.45
CA VAL A 1005 14.19 21.22 13.83
C VAL A 1005 15.60 20.72 13.55
N LEU A 1006 16.21 19.96 14.46
CA LEU A 1006 17.51 19.31 14.23
C LEU A 1006 17.46 18.35 13.05
N ALA A 1007 16.42 17.50 12.99
CA ALA A 1007 16.22 16.54 11.89
C ALA A 1007 16.00 17.24 10.55
N GLU A 1008 15.18 18.31 10.52
CA GLU A 1008 14.97 19.16 9.34
C GLU A 1008 16.25 19.84 8.85
N ASN A 1009 17.21 20.04 9.77
CA ASN A 1009 18.50 20.66 9.51
C ASN A 1009 19.66 19.65 9.35
N GLY A 1010 19.33 18.36 9.23
CA GLY A 1010 20.28 17.27 8.98
C GLY A 1010 21.20 16.95 10.15
N ILE A 1011 20.84 17.35 11.37
CA ILE A 1011 21.61 17.04 12.57
C ILE A 1011 20.97 15.82 13.23
N HIS A 1012 21.74 14.75 13.30
CA HIS A 1012 21.27 13.50 13.88
C HIS A 1012 21.30 13.57 15.41
N VAL A 1013 20.15 13.28 16.00
CA VAL A 1013 19.98 12.95 17.41
C VAL A 1013 19.12 11.69 17.43
N ASP A 1014 19.45 10.73 18.29
CA ASP A 1014 18.62 9.55 18.45
C ASP A 1014 17.27 9.97 19.05
N VAL A 1015 16.16 9.66 18.39
CA VAL A 1015 14.81 9.97 18.86
C VAL A 1015 13.96 8.72 18.80
N LYS A 1016 13.26 8.41 19.89
CA LYS A 1016 12.51 7.17 20.03
C LYS A 1016 11.05 7.38 20.43
N CYS A 1017 10.79 7.88 21.63
CA CYS A 1017 9.41 8.05 22.10
C CYS A 1017 8.74 9.32 21.58
N SER A 1018 9.52 10.37 21.30
CA SER A 1018 9.05 11.74 21.07
C SER A 1018 8.12 12.32 22.15
N ASP A 1019 8.03 11.66 23.30
CA ASP A 1019 7.07 11.92 24.38
C ASP A 1019 7.80 12.27 25.71
N GLY A 1020 9.12 12.44 25.70
CA GLY A 1020 9.91 12.79 26.91
C GLY A 1020 10.14 11.65 27.92
N LEU A 1021 9.87 10.39 27.55
CA LEU A 1021 9.85 9.24 28.47
C LEU A 1021 11.01 8.26 28.36
N CYS A 1022 11.78 8.29 27.28
CA CYS A 1022 12.83 7.28 27.04
C CYS A 1022 14.26 7.79 27.21
N GLY A 1023 14.45 9.11 27.31
CA GLY A 1023 15.79 9.71 27.42
C GLY A 1023 16.71 9.55 26.21
N VAL A 1024 16.27 8.92 25.12
CA VAL A 1024 17.14 8.64 23.95
C VAL A 1024 17.64 9.91 23.27
N CYS A 1025 16.83 10.98 23.22
CA CYS A 1025 17.25 12.28 22.67
C CYS A 1025 17.93 13.20 23.69
N LYS A 1026 18.61 12.61 24.68
CA LYS A 1026 19.38 13.34 25.68
C LYS A 1026 20.60 14.00 25.02
N CYS A 1027 20.79 15.28 25.32
CA CYS A 1027 21.94 16.07 24.91
C CYS A 1027 22.57 16.74 26.13
N GLY A 1028 23.86 17.04 26.09
CA GLY A 1028 24.51 17.88 27.10
C GLY A 1028 24.04 19.33 26.98
N LEU A 1029 23.64 19.92 28.10
CA LEU A 1029 23.27 21.33 28.22
C LEU A 1029 24.52 22.13 28.60
N ILE A 1030 24.92 23.10 27.77
CA ILE A 1030 26.10 23.94 28.01
C ILE A 1030 25.69 25.26 28.67
N SER A 1031 24.65 25.92 28.14
CA SER A 1031 24.15 27.19 28.69
C SER A 1031 22.69 27.45 28.28
N GLY A 1032 22.01 28.35 28.99
CA GLY A 1032 20.60 28.70 28.73
C GLY A 1032 19.61 28.05 29.70
N GLY A 1033 18.51 28.75 29.98
CA GLY A 1033 17.42 28.25 30.83
C GLY A 1033 16.52 27.28 30.06
N VAL A 1034 16.24 26.11 30.64
CA VAL A 1034 15.43 25.05 30.01
C VAL A 1034 14.16 24.81 30.82
N GLU A 1035 13.01 24.81 30.14
CA GLU A 1035 11.79 24.24 30.67
C GLU A 1035 11.79 22.74 30.39
N HIS A 1036 12.15 21.96 31.41
CA HIS A 1036 12.20 20.50 31.32
C HIS A 1036 10.79 19.91 31.33
N ARG A 1037 10.39 19.35 30.19
CA ARG A 1037 9.10 18.68 29.99
C ARG A 1037 9.22 17.16 29.89
N ASP A 1038 10.40 16.64 30.20
CA ASP A 1038 10.69 15.22 30.26
C ASP A 1038 10.48 14.64 31.66
N PHE A 1039 10.33 13.32 31.73
CA PHE A 1039 10.10 12.57 32.96
C PHE A 1039 11.24 11.62 33.31
N VAL A 1040 12.40 11.78 32.66
CA VAL A 1040 13.54 10.85 32.75
C VAL A 1040 14.77 11.47 33.41
N LEU A 1041 14.97 12.78 33.31
CA LEU A 1041 16.11 13.43 33.96
C LEU A 1041 15.79 13.77 35.42
N SER A 1042 16.68 13.35 36.33
CA SER A 1042 16.68 13.80 37.72
C SER A 1042 16.94 15.30 37.87
N LYS A 1043 16.62 15.90 39.02
CA LYS A 1043 16.91 17.33 39.27
C LYS A 1043 18.40 17.66 39.15
N ALA A 1044 19.27 16.71 39.45
CA ALA A 1044 20.71 16.86 39.28
C ALA A 1044 21.10 16.87 37.79
N GLU A 1045 20.61 15.91 37.00
CA GLU A 1045 20.91 15.80 35.57
C GLU A 1045 20.34 16.96 34.74
N ARG A 1046 19.19 17.52 35.12
CA ARG A 1046 18.60 18.70 34.45
C ARG A 1046 19.51 19.92 34.45
N LYS A 1047 20.54 19.97 35.30
CA LYS A 1047 21.53 21.06 35.30
C LYS A 1047 22.45 20.99 34.08
N ASP A 1048 22.76 19.79 33.63
CA ASP A 1048 23.83 19.53 32.66
C ASP A 1048 23.33 18.77 31.41
N ALA A 1049 22.04 18.45 31.33
CA ALA A 1049 21.46 17.68 30.21
C ALA A 1049 20.03 18.14 29.87
N ILE A 1050 19.63 17.94 28.61
CA ILE A 1050 18.30 18.26 28.08
C ILE A 1050 17.74 17.12 27.23
N ILE A 1051 16.43 16.86 27.32
CA ILE A 1051 15.69 15.94 26.44
C ILE A 1051 15.02 16.73 25.30
N LEU A 1052 15.57 16.64 24.10
CA LEU A 1052 15.26 17.54 23.00
C LEU A 1052 13.87 17.36 22.36
N CYS A 1053 13.20 16.23 22.60
CA CYS A 1053 11.91 15.94 21.95
C CYS A 1053 10.70 16.64 22.59
N GLN A 1054 10.87 17.19 23.79
CA GLN A 1054 9.78 17.85 24.50
C GLN A 1054 10.22 19.12 25.23
N SER A 1055 11.42 19.12 25.82
CA SER A 1055 11.93 20.26 26.59
C SER A 1055 12.21 21.46 25.68
N ARG A 1056 11.95 22.67 26.20
CA ARG A 1056 12.08 23.94 25.47
C ARG A 1056 12.93 24.94 26.24
N ALA A 1057 13.18 26.12 25.68
CA ALA A 1057 13.72 27.23 26.47
C ALA A 1057 12.72 27.66 27.55
N ALA A 1058 13.23 28.05 28.72
CA ALA A 1058 12.41 28.54 29.84
C ALA A 1058 11.80 29.92 29.56
N ASP A 1059 12.51 30.75 28.79
CA ASP A 1059 12.08 32.09 28.43
C ASP A 1059 11.77 32.19 26.93
N LYS A 1060 10.80 33.04 26.59
CA LYS A 1060 10.49 33.41 25.20
C LYS A 1060 11.73 34.01 24.52
N ASP A 1061 11.99 33.60 23.29
CA ASP A 1061 13.17 34.00 22.50
C ASP A 1061 14.51 33.65 23.18
N GLY A 1062 14.49 32.75 24.18
CA GLY A 1062 15.66 32.28 24.90
C GLY A 1062 16.65 31.55 23.99
N VAL A 1063 17.92 31.53 24.39
CA VAL A 1063 18.98 30.76 23.71
C VAL A 1063 19.37 29.59 24.58
N VAL A 1064 19.18 28.37 24.09
CA VAL A 1064 19.62 27.13 24.72
C VAL A 1064 20.80 26.58 23.93
N GLU A 1065 21.96 26.46 24.58
CA GLU A 1065 23.19 25.96 23.98
C GLU A 1065 23.43 24.50 24.41
N ILE A 1066 23.60 23.62 23.42
CA ILE A 1066 23.79 22.18 23.62
C ILE A 1066 25.09 21.70 22.99
N ASP A 1067 25.58 20.56 23.45
CA ASP A 1067 26.90 20.01 23.10
C ASP A 1067 26.99 19.33 21.71
N LEU A 1068 26.24 19.82 20.73
CA LEU A 1068 26.19 19.32 19.34
C LEU A 1068 26.91 20.16 18.30
#